data_AF-A0A7S4JFT7-F1
#
_entry.id   AF-A0A7S4JFT7-F1
#
_cell.length_a   1.000
_cell.length_b   1.000
_cell.length_c   1.000
_cell.angle_alpha   90.00
_cell.angle_beta   90.00
_cell.angle_gamma   90.00
#
_symmetry.space_group_name_H-M   'P 1'
#
loop_
_entity.id
_entity.type
_entity.pdbx_description
1 polymer ?
#
loop_
_entity_poly.entity_id
_entity_poly.type
_entity_poly.pdbx_seq_one_letter_code
_entity_poly.pdbx_strand_id
1 'polypeptide(L)'
;MIVEVQGSNILSLNRPQEDPPHVFVYRLHPEDNMTDVRHADEKKLSERLHAALHDILSSSEPQGILKIYSGKTYLDMSCLPAPDEQETTGSRARYLWSCSVFVPVISWGKGGSVLEQLGRINEEHDYVSDFLVHALTALYLLNKDAGRLKAVLPILRDESGGKTSMSSAFDRLSHKASMSSCERASEVLLEVGVRREKEAILQYLLGVSVRDAVAMLLPAVRGAQGVQEEERGRRSKGVYGMYVAAENDVERSAVEAGELIVACLSKIVREHVDRKLWEFSNHNPRGIEVLQVLRESGLHDRFFEFFALRGIETIHKVSKHTKTSFMHRRCGAVTRSCDEVLAALQHHDESSVRTLEKLVEDYREDERFLPLNERLRRYRDSDVHGVLALRTSNSLETALVKLPARSCVVFLSLVYLVFGVKQLGLLGTDQLWLPHTNSSTPVSPRVVRISTVADPIISFTWSFLFLSGIVLSLFSTPLQGKRLLLATGHLVIAGNVMCVVADALQCSREGTGIGSVCNSNMKVVAIVLLMLIMYLAHFVQHYFWLSAFFMQGAYCLLVSASVSHVAELSIFLLLGLGCWAVGLLIVVKYHLAYRKTFRELKVAMLGFEETWRGVMREKARAVEEISVLARAIAEELEEKVREDTKTWGRLLCVTLGLKERRYSRRNGKIRQASRDFEQLFLQAQEVSAAFQLWVSGWNRVGRVEHGNVKSCARAMQKTVRSYRRDPSCLTDLVRCTIVVQSVEEVQEWLSSLRSRAVIGVGVGPWDKPRGGRVAAEDVELGLRDVGGEVYMSITNIKNRYDPLGDTSLSGGYRDLCLCVEVGWTMEESSQCCTFVPVKEWERTLGLRKHICEIQVLLEEMHSVKKLLHKEYVNFRNTLCQ
;
A
#
# COMPACT_ATOMS: atom_id res chain seq x y z
N MET A 1 27.14 5.97 -40.64
CA MET A 1 28.33 6.81 -40.48
C MET A 1 28.88 6.58 -39.09
N ILE A 2 30.07 6.00 -39.06
CA ILE A 2 30.90 5.69 -37.91
C ILE A 2 31.46 7.00 -37.36
N VAL A 3 31.43 7.21 -36.04
CA VAL A 3 32.52 7.89 -35.32
C VAL A 3 32.66 7.25 -33.94
N GLU A 4 33.68 6.41 -33.81
CA GLU A 4 34.38 6.08 -32.58
C GLU A 4 35.15 7.33 -32.08
N VAL A 5 35.16 7.55 -30.77
CA VAL A 5 36.28 8.20 -30.08
C VAL A 5 36.60 7.37 -28.84
N GLN A 6 37.79 6.77 -28.83
CA GLN A 6 38.40 6.11 -27.69
C GLN A 6 39.02 7.13 -26.71
N GLY A 7 38.91 6.82 -25.42
CA GLY A 7 40.05 6.84 -24.49
C GLY A 7 40.29 8.09 -23.63
N SER A 8 39.90 8.02 -22.36
CA SER A 8 40.80 8.31 -21.23
C SER A 8 40.21 7.83 -19.90
N ASN A 9 41.09 7.24 -19.09
CA ASN A 9 40.85 6.53 -17.83
C ASN A 9 40.36 7.45 -16.68
N ILE A 10 39.92 6.77 -15.60
CA ILE A 10 39.85 7.21 -14.18
C ILE A 10 38.46 7.64 -13.68
N LEU A 11 37.66 6.68 -13.18
CA LEU A 11 37.28 6.53 -11.76
C LEU A 11 36.20 5.45 -11.62
N SER A 12 36.58 4.38 -10.93
CA SER A 12 35.75 3.25 -10.53
C SER A 12 34.55 3.69 -9.70
N LEU A 13 33.37 3.77 -10.33
CA LEU A 13 32.10 3.78 -9.62
C LEU A 13 31.72 2.33 -9.30
N ASN A 14 32.06 1.95 -8.07
CA ASN A 14 31.62 0.75 -7.38
C ASN A 14 30.12 0.53 -7.60
N ARG A 15 29.77 -0.42 -8.47
CA ARG A 15 28.47 -1.09 -8.39
C ARG A 15 28.43 -1.80 -7.03
N PRO A 16 27.34 -1.68 -6.24
CA PRO A 16 27.22 -2.50 -5.05
C PRO A 16 27.12 -3.96 -5.51
N GLN A 17 28.16 -4.73 -5.22
CA GLN A 17 28.09 -6.18 -5.25
C GLN A 17 26.98 -6.58 -4.26
N GLU A 18 25.92 -7.20 -4.78
CA GLU A 18 24.86 -7.80 -3.97
C GLU A 18 25.44 -9.07 -3.32
N ASP A 19 26.09 -8.91 -2.16
CA ASP A 19 26.78 -10.02 -1.50
C ASP A 19 25.83 -10.88 -0.62
N PRO A 20 25.99 -12.23 -0.67
CA PRO A 20 25.09 -13.22 -0.08
C PRO A 20 25.18 -13.32 1.47
N PRO A 21 24.30 -14.10 2.14
CA PRO A 21 24.33 -14.25 3.59
C PRO A 21 25.46 -15.19 4.07
N HIS A 22 26.29 -14.67 4.97
CA HIS A 22 27.44 -15.38 5.54
C HIS A 22 27.17 -15.89 6.97
N VAL A 23 27.67 -17.08 7.29
CA VAL A 23 27.81 -17.57 8.67
C VAL A 23 29.22 -17.22 9.13
N PHE A 24 29.34 -16.39 10.16
CA PHE A 24 30.64 -15.98 10.68
C PHE A 24 30.93 -16.75 11.97
N VAL A 25 31.70 -17.83 11.83
CA VAL A 25 32.25 -18.58 12.98
C VAL A 25 33.63 -18.01 13.26
N TYR A 26 33.78 -17.31 14.38
CA TYR A 26 35.05 -16.64 14.68
C TYR A 26 35.34 -16.61 16.18
N ARG A 27 36.54 -17.05 16.55
CA ARG A 27 37.14 -16.83 17.87
C ARG A 27 37.99 -15.56 17.81
N LEU A 28 37.64 -14.57 18.62
CA LEU A 28 38.46 -13.38 18.85
C LEU A 28 39.50 -13.73 19.92
N HIS A 29 40.68 -14.19 19.51
CA HIS A 29 41.83 -14.13 20.39
C HIS A 29 42.54 -12.79 20.17
N PRO A 30 42.91 -12.05 21.24
CA PRO A 30 43.85 -10.94 21.11
C PRO A 30 45.22 -11.48 20.73
N GLU A 31 45.90 -10.79 19.81
CA GLU A 31 47.28 -11.08 19.44
C GLU A 31 48.19 -10.83 20.65
N ASP A 32 48.72 -11.91 21.23
CA ASP A 32 49.88 -11.83 22.12
C ASP A 32 50.91 -12.88 21.69
N ASN A 33 52.13 -12.40 21.43
CA ASN A 33 53.29 -13.04 20.80
C ASN A 33 53.90 -14.25 21.56
N MET A 34 53.12 -15.16 22.17
CA MET A 34 53.68 -16.28 22.93
C MET A 34 53.06 -17.66 22.61
N THR A 35 53.87 -18.44 21.88
CA THR A 35 53.99 -19.93 21.77
C THR A 35 53.10 -20.71 20.77
N ASP A 36 53.79 -21.34 19.79
CA ASP A 36 53.35 -22.15 18.64
C ASP A 36 52.37 -23.31 18.90
N VAL A 37 52.32 -23.85 20.12
CA VAL A 37 51.46 -25.03 20.41
C VAL A 37 49.99 -24.62 20.60
N ARG A 38 49.73 -23.36 21.00
CA ARG A 38 48.40 -22.84 21.34
C ARG A 38 47.51 -22.61 20.11
N HIS A 39 48.11 -22.25 18.97
CA HIS A 39 47.38 -22.05 17.71
C HIS A 39 46.94 -23.36 17.06
N ALA A 40 47.64 -24.48 17.32
CA ALA A 40 47.39 -25.75 16.64
C ALA A 40 46.07 -26.43 17.02
N ASP A 41 45.74 -26.54 18.32
CA ASP A 41 44.53 -27.24 18.78
C ASP A 41 43.23 -26.44 18.56
N GLU A 42 43.32 -25.12 18.42
CA GLU A 42 42.16 -24.25 18.23
C GLU A 42 41.82 -24.04 16.76
N LYS A 43 42.85 -23.91 15.92
CA LYS A 43 42.72 -24.02 14.47
C LYS A 43 42.09 -25.37 14.12
N LYS A 44 42.47 -26.44 14.83
CA LYS A 44 41.86 -27.77 14.72
C LYS A 44 40.36 -27.79 15.09
N LEU A 45 39.90 -27.14 16.17
CA LEU A 45 38.46 -27.08 16.48
C LEU A 45 37.68 -26.29 15.42
N SER A 46 38.19 -25.12 15.00
CA SER A 46 37.55 -24.28 13.99
C SER A 46 37.47 -24.97 12.62
N GLU A 47 38.56 -25.61 12.19
CA GLU A 47 38.62 -26.40 10.95
C GLU A 47 37.70 -27.63 11.00
N ARG A 48 37.63 -28.30 12.15
CA ARG A 48 36.76 -29.47 12.35
C ARG A 48 35.28 -29.09 12.45
N LEU A 49 34.95 -27.99 13.13
CA LEU A 49 33.59 -27.45 13.19
C LEU A 49 33.11 -27.05 11.80
N HIS A 50 33.97 -26.39 11.03
CA HIS A 50 33.71 -26.08 9.62
C HIS A 50 33.45 -27.35 8.82
N ALA A 51 34.34 -28.35 8.88
CA ALA A 51 34.16 -29.61 8.18
C ALA A 51 32.84 -30.32 8.57
N ALA A 52 32.54 -30.37 9.87
CA ALA A 52 31.29 -30.94 10.38
C ALA A 52 30.05 -30.19 9.87
N LEU A 53 30.07 -28.85 9.87
CA LEU A 53 28.98 -28.04 9.31
C LEU A 53 28.78 -28.33 7.81
N HIS A 54 29.86 -28.46 7.05
CA HIS A 54 29.80 -28.80 5.62
C HIS A 54 29.20 -30.19 5.40
N ASP A 55 29.63 -31.19 6.18
CA ASP A 55 29.14 -32.57 6.08
C ASP A 55 27.66 -32.68 6.50
N ILE A 56 27.25 -32.05 7.59
CA ILE A 56 25.86 -32.04 8.07
C ILE A 56 24.94 -31.39 7.03
N LEU A 57 25.34 -30.24 6.47
CA LEU A 57 24.54 -29.54 5.45
C LEU A 57 24.48 -30.30 4.12
N SER A 58 25.50 -31.09 3.80
CA SER A 58 25.52 -31.92 2.59
C SER A 58 24.64 -33.18 2.71
N SER A 59 24.49 -33.74 3.91
CA SER A 59 23.85 -35.05 4.17
C SER A 59 22.40 -35.00 4.65
N SER A 60 21.89 -33.85 5.09
CA SER A 60 20.58 -33.74 5.76
C SER A 60 19.45 -33.17 4.86
N GLU A 61 18.19 -33.52 5.18
CA GLU A 61 16.94 -32.99 4.57
C GLU A 61 16.81 -31.45 4.36
N PRO A 62 17.47 -30.53 5.12
CA PRO A 62 17.46 -29.09 4.85
C PRO A 62 17.91 -28.67 3.44
N GLN A 63 18.39 -29.59 2.59
CA GLN A 63 18.57 -29.35 1.16
C GLN A 63 17.36 -28.67 0.50
N GLY A 64 16.11 -28.96 0.88
CA GLY A 64 14.94 -28.32 0.28
C GLY A 64 14.87 -26.81 0.51
N ILE A 65 15.01 -26.39 1.77
CA ILE A 65 14.93 -24.97 2.19
C ILE A 65 16.14 -24.17 1.70
N LEU A 66 17.29 -24.83 1.58
CA LEU A 66 18.54 -24.24 1.09
C LEU A 66 18.65 -24.21 -0.45
N LYS A 67 18.03 -25.16 -1.17
CA LYS A 67 18.01 -25.25 -2.65
C LYS A 67 17.21 -24.14 -3.33
N ILE A 68 16.12 -23.65 -2.72
CA ILE A 68 15.21 -22.68 -3.36
C ILE A 68 15.88 -21.31 -3.59
N TYR A 69 17.02 -21.10 -2.94
CA TYR A 69 17.77 -19.85 -3.00
C TYR A 69 19.10 -19.91 -3.76
N SER A 70 19.22 -20.80 -4.74
CA SER A 70 20.42 -20.95 -5.61
C SER A 70 20.91 -19.70 -6.35
N GLY A 71 20.28 -18.52 -6.15
CA GLY A 71 20.76 -17.25 -6.66
C GLY A 71 20.41 -16.00 -5.84
N LYS A 72 19.95 -16.13 -4.59
CA LYS A 72 19.78 -14.98 -3.64
C LYS A 72 20.08 -15.30 -2.18
N THR A 73 20.24 -16.57 -1.83
CA THR A 73 20.83 -17.04 -0.57
C THR A 73 21.81 -18.09 -1.02
N TYR A 74 22.91 -17.65 -1.62
CA TYR A 74 24.09 -18.48 -1.53
C TYR A 74 24.37 -18.51 -0.02
N LEU A 75 24.07 -19.63 0.64
CA LEU A 75 24.94 -20.01 1.74
C LEU A 75 26.27 -20.37 1.08
N ASP A 76 26.96 -19.32 0.63
CA ASP A 76 28.38 -19.37 0.40
C ASP A 76 28.93 -19.42 1.83
N MET A 77 28.93 -20.64 2.37
CA MET A 77 29.91 -21.02 3.35
C MET A 77 31.26 -21.04 2.64
N SER A 78 31.68 -19.89 2.10
CA SER A 78 33.08 -19.49 2.12
C SER A 78 33.35 -19.19 3.60
N CYS A 79 33.30 -20.23 4.41
CA CYS A 79 34.05 -20.26 5.63
C CYS A 79 35.45 -19.86 5.19
N LEU A 80 35.89 -18.70 5.69
CA LEU A 80 37.07 -18.02 5.20
C LEU A 80 38.18 -19.04 4.94
N PRO A 81 38.87 -18.98 3.79
CA PRO A 81 40.18 -19.64 3.71
C PRO A 81 40.95 -19.21 4.95
N ALA A 82 41.68 -20.16 5.56
CA ALA A 82 42.54 -19.87 6.70
C ALA A 82 43.24 -18.51 6.43
N PRO A 83 43.10 -17.53 7.33
CA PRO A 83 43.36 -16.13 7.00
C PRO A 83 44.77 -16.00 6.46
N ASP A 84 44.90 -15.48 5.24
CA ASP A 84 46.16 -14.86 4.82
C ASP A 84 46.46 -13.75 5.82
N GLU A 85 47.71 -13.63 6.24
CA GLU A 85 48.22 -12.81 7.37
C GLU A 85 48.00 -11.28 7.23
N GLN A 86 47.15 -10.81 6.32
CA GLN A 86 46.98 -9.39 5.97
C GLN A 86 45.58 -8.78 6.26
N GLU A 87 44.65 -9.48 6.88
CA GLU A 87 43.33 -8.91 7.17
C GLU A 87 43.32 -7.95 8.37
N THR A 88 43.19 -6.64 8.10
CA THR A 88 43.01 -5.57 9.11
C THR A 88 41.70 -5.71 9.90
N THR A 89 41.66 -5.21 11.14
CA THR A 89 40.48 -5.22 12.04
C THR A 89 39.19 -4.63 11.42
N GLY A 90 39.32 -3.73 10.44
CA GLY A 90 38.20 -3.16 9.68
C GLY A 90 37.51 -4.13 8.69
N SER A 91 38.20 -5.17 8.20
CA SER A 91 37.55 -6.22 7.39
C SER A 91 36.65 -7.11 8.26
N ARG A 92 37.12 -7.46 9.46
CA ARG A 92 36.41 -8.32 10.45
C ARG A 92 35.11 -7.68 10.95
N ALA A 93 35.12 -6.37 11.16
CA ALA A 93 33.94 -5.58 11.46
C ALA A 93 32.86 -5.65 10.36
N ARG A 94 33.27 -5.49 9.08
CA ARG A 94 32.36 -5.62 7.93
C ARG A 94 31.74 -7.00 7.84
N TYR A 95 32.50 -8.05 8.15
CA TYR A 95 31.97 -9.41 8.21
C TYR A 95 30.85 -9.54 9.25
N LEU A 96 31.03 -8.99 10.46
CA LEU A 96 29.99 -8.99 11.52
C LEU A 96 28.72 -8.22 11.14
N TRP A 97 28.84 -7.12 10.41
CA TRP A 97 27.67 -6.40 9.90
C TRP A 97 26.92 -7.18 8.82
N SER A 98 27.65 -7.97 8.03
CA SER A 98 27.12 -8.75 6.91
C SER A 98 26.65 -10.18 7.26
N CYS A 99 27.02 -10.70 8.44
CA CYS A 99 26.71 -12.07 8.85
C CYS A 99 25.31 -12.18 9.46
N SER A 100 24.69 -13.35 9.31
CA SER A 100 23.38 -13.66 9.91
C SER A 100 23.52 -14.23 11.32
N VAL A 101 24.63 -14.94 11.57
CA VAL A 101 24.93 -15.63 12.82
C VAL A 101 26.36 -15.36 13.21
N PHE A 102 26.56 -15.02 14.48
CA PHE A 102 27.85 -14.85 15.12
C PHE A 102 28.06 -15.93 16.19
N VAL A 103 29.19 -16.63 16.15
CA VAL A 103 29.50 -17.73 17.08
C VAL A 103 30.74 -17.38 17.91
N PRO A 104 30.60 -16.69 19.06
CA PRO A 104 31.73 -16.37 19.92
C PRO A 104 32.17 -17.58 20.75
N VAL A 105 33.48 -17.81 20.86
CA VAL A 105 34.05 -18.80 21.79
C VAL A 105 34.48 -18.10 23.08
N ILE A 106 33.90 -18.51 24.21
CA ILE A 106 34.19 -17.97 25.55
C ILE A 106 34.94 -19.05 26.33
N SER A 107 36.22 -18.80 26.62
CA SER A 107 37.05 -19.71 27.39
C SER A 107 37.45 -19.18 28.76
N TRP A 108 37.73 -20.08 29.70
CA TRP A 108 38.21 -19.74 31.05
C TRP A 108 39.20 -20.77 31.60
N GLY A 109 39.93 -20.39 32.65
CA GLY A 109 40.70 -21.32 33.47
C GLY A 109 42.21 -21.40 33.18
N LYS A 110 42.70 -20.75 32.11
CA LYS A 110 44.12 -20.50 31.87
C LYS A 110 44.38 -18.99 31.77
N GLY A 111 45.60 -18.54 32.05
CA GLY A 111 45.94 -17.11 32.07
C GLY A 111 45.80 -16.38 30.72
N GLY A 112 45.57 -17.10 29.62
CA GLY A 112 45.26 -16.53 28.30
C GLY A 112 43.80 -16.67 27.88
N SER A 113 42.93 -17.27 28.70
CA SER A 113 41.54 -17.49 28.36
C SER A 113 40.75 -16.17 28.31
N VAL A 114 39.68 -16.11 27.50
CA VAL A 114 38.91 -14.89 27.25
C VAL A 114 38.43 -14.22 28.55
N LEU A 115 37.86 -14.99 29.49
CA LEU A 115 37.37 -14.43 30.75
C LEU A 115 38.49 -13.92 31.66
N GLU A 116 39.65 -14.58 31.67
CA GLU A 116 40.80 -14.14 32.49
C GLU A 116 41.46 -12.88 31.91
N GLN A 117 41.40 -12.69 30.58
CA GLN A 117 41.83 -11.44 29.95
C GLN A 117 40.83 -10.32 30.23
N LEU A 118 39.53 -10.54 30.03
CA LEU A 118 38.52 -9.52 30.33
C LEU A 118 38.51 -9.13 31.82
N GLY A 119 38.83 -10.06 32.72
CA GLY A 119 38.99 -9.79 34.16
C GLY A 119 40.17 -8.88 34.51
N ARG A 120 41.12 -8.64 33.59
CA ARG A 120 42.20 -7.66 33.77
C ARG A 120 41.77 -6.23 33.48
N ILE A 121 40.64 -6.03 32.78
CA ILE A 121 40.09 -4.72 32.48
C ILE A 121 39.41 -4.20 33.74
N ASN A 122 39.99 -3.18 34.38
CA ASN A 122 39.48 -2.56 35.59
C ASN A 122 39.64 -1.03 35.54
N GLU A 123 39.29 -0.32 36.63
CA GLU A 123 39.33 1.15 36.67
C GLU A 123 40.73 1.75 36.49
N GLU A 124 41.78 1.00 36.84
CA GLU A 124 43.17 1.45 36.76
C GLU A 124 43.83 1.06 35.43
N HIS A 125 43.31 0.02 34.77
CA HIS A 125 43.88 -0.57 33.55
C HIS A 125 42.76 -0.84 32.53
N ASP A 126 42.36 0.20 31.81
CA ASP A 126 41.46 0.07 30.66
C ASP A 126 42.27 -0.07 29.37
N TYR A 127 42.04 -1.15 28.63
CA TYR A 127 42.69 -1.41 27.34
C TYR A 127 41.67 -1.94 26.34
N VAL A 128 41.97 -1.79 25.05
CA VAL A 128 41.09 -2.26 23.98
C VAL A 128 41.16 -3.78 23.89
N SER A 129 40.02 -4.44 24.13
CA SER A 129 39.88 -5.88 23.92
C SER A 129 39.10 -6.15 22.64
N ASP A 130 39.72 -6.84 21.68
CA ASP A 130 39.08 -7.20 20.42
C ASP A 130 37.81 -8.04 20.65
N PHE A 131 37.85 -8.98 21.60
CA PHE A 131 36.66 -9.75 21.96
C PHE A 131 35.52 -8.82 22.41
N LEU A 132 35.81 -7.89 23.32
CA LEU A 132 34.82 -6.99 23.88
C LEU A 132 34.26 -6.03 22.81
N VAL A 133 35.12 -5.50 21.93
CA VAL A 133 34.71 -4.63 20.81
C VAL A 133 33.69 -5.32 19.90
N HIS A 134 33.97 -6.56 19.48
CA HIS A 134 33.09 -7.29 18.57
C HIS A 134 31.84 -7.82 19.28
N ALA A 135 31.93 -8.20 20.55
CA ALA A 135 30.78 -8.53 21.39
C ALA A 135 29.82 -7.35 21.53
N LEU A 136 30.34 -6.16 21.87
CA LEU A 136 29.57 -4.93 21.97
C LEU A 136 28.95 -4.52 20.63
N THR A 137 29.71 -4.68 19.54
CA THR A 137 29.23 -4.45 18.17
C THR A 137 28.08 -5.40 17.83
N ALA A 138 28.23 -6.70 18.07
CA ALA A 138 27.20 -7.71 17.85
C ALA A 138 25.94 -7.42 18.69
N LEU A 139 26.10 -7.12 19.98
CA LEU A 139 24.98 -6.77 20.87
C LEU A 139 24.26 -5.50 20.41
N TYR A 140 24.98 -4.49 19.92
CA TYR A 140 24.37 -3.30 19.34
C TYR A 140 23.57 -3.63 18.08
N LEU A 141 24.19 -4.32 17.11
CA LEU A 141 23.54 -4.71 15.86
C LEU A 141 22.27 -5.54 16.10
N LEU A 142 22.33 -6.47 17.06
CA LEU A 142 21.25 -7.35 17.46
C LEU A 142 20.11 -6.58 18.17
N ASN A 143 20.44 -5.73 19.14
CA ASN A 143 19.43 -5.02 19.95
C ASN A 143 18.83 -3.80 19.24
N LYS A 144 19.56 -3.18 18.30
CA LYS A 144 19.08 -2.05 17.50
C LYS A 144 18.60 -2.45 16.12
N ASP A 145 18.68 -3.73 15.77
CA ASP A 145 18.37 -4.27 14.43
C ASP A 145 19.08 -3.49 13.32
N ALA A 146 20.34 -3.09 13.57
CA ALA A 146 21.11 -2.15 12.77
C ALA A 146 22.07 -2.81 11.75
N GLY A 147 21.73 -4.03 11.30
CA GLY A 147 22.54 -4.83 10.38
C GLY A 147 21.88 -6.16 10.01
N ARG A 148 22.65 -7.10 9.45
CA ARG A 148 22.14 -8.43 9.06
C ARG A 148 22.13 -9.46 10.20
N LEU A 149 22.86 -9.21 11.28
CA LEU A 149 22.99 -10.13 12.41
C LEU A 149 21.62 -10.44 13.05
N LYS A 150 21.24 -11.71 13.10
CA LYS A 150 19.99 -12.20 13.72
C LYS A 150 20.21 -13.12 14.90
N ALA A 151 21.37 -13.78 14.98
CA ALA A 151 21.66 -14.66 16.10
C ALA A 151 23.09 -14.61 16.60
N VAL A 152 23.24 -14.85 17.90
CA VAL A 152 24.53 -15.12 18.54
C VAL A 152 24.46 -16.47 19.26
N LEU A 153 25.42 -17.36 19.01
CA LEU A 153 25.52 -18.69 19.63
C LEU A 153 26.88 -18.86 20.33
N PRO A 154 26.98 -18.65 21.65
CA PRO A 154 28.24 -18.84 22.38
C PRO A 154 28.65 -20.32 22.50
N ILE A 155 29.94 -20.58 22.30
CA ILE A 155 30.60 -21.85 22.65
C ILE A 155 31.45 -21.62 23.89
N LEU A 156 31.16 -22.36 24.95
CA LEU A 156 31.91 -22.37 26.19
C LEU A 156 33.01 -23.43 26.16
N ARG A 157 34.20 -23.07 26.62
CA ARG A 157 35.32 -23.99 26.73
C ARG A 157 36.05 -23.83 28.07
N ASP A 158 36.02 -24.89 28.88
CA ASP A 158 36.89 -24.98 30.06
C ASP A 158 38.29 -25.38 29.61
N GLU A 159 39.26 -24.51 29.84
CA GLU A 159 40.67 -24.79 29.56
C GLU A 159 41.43 -25.23 30.83
N SER A 160 40.78 -25.22 32.00
CA SER A 160 41.39 -25.66 33.26
C SER A 160 41.21 -27.14 33.57
N GLY A 161 40.47 -27.88 32.74
CA GLY A 161 40.12 -29.28 32.99
C GLY A 161 39.31 -29.47 34.28
N GLY A 162 38.41 -28.54 34.61
CA GLY A 162 37.56 -28.57 35.80
C GLY A 162 38.14 -27.94 37.05
N LYS A 163 39.37 -27.38 37.00
CA LYS A 163 40.02 -26.78 38.19
C LYS A 163 39.45 -25.41 38.56
N THR A 164 38.86 -24.69 37.62
CA THR A 164 38.31 -23.35 37.81
C THR A 164 36.86 -23.32 37.34
N SER A 165 35.93 -22.91 38.20
CA SER A 165 34.53 -22.77 37.79
C SER A 165 34.35 -21.52 36.92
N MET A 166 33.43 -21.61 35.94
CA MET A 166 33.06 -20.47 35.11
C MET A 166 32.55 -19.30 35.95
N SER A 167 31.80 -19.57 37.03
CA SER A 167 31.30 -18.54 37.95
C SER A 167 32.44 -17.74 38.59
N SER A 168 33.51 -18.42 39.03
CA SER A 168 34.68 -17.77 39.64
C SER A 168 35.43 -16.88 38.64
N ALA A 169 35.49 -17.28 37.36
CA ALA A 169 36.07 -16.45 36.30
C ALA A 169 35.16 -15.27 35.92
N PHE A 170 33.84 -15.46 35.93
CA PHE A 170 32.85 -14.44 35.61
C PHE A 170 32.74 -13.36 36.70
N ASP A 171 32.88 -13.72 37.98
CA ASP A 171 32.82 -12.78 39.11
C ASP A 171 34.03 -11.85 39.18
N ARG A 172 35.10 -12.16 38.45
CA ARG A 172 36.28 -11.28 38.31
C ARG A 172 36.10 -10.16 37.28
N LEU A 173 35.01 -10.18 36.50
CA LEU A 173 34.75 -9.18 35.46
C LEU A 173 34.32 -7.83 36.07
N SER A 174 34.77 -6.73 35.44
CA SER A 174 34.42 -5.38 35.89
C SER A 174 32.93 -5.06 35.74
N HIS A 175 32.38 -4.42 36.77
CA HIS A 175 31.03 -3.85 36.82
C HIS A 175 30.91 -2.49 36.11
N LYS A 176 32.01 -1.94 35.61
CA LYS A 176 32.02 -0.71 34.79
C LYS A 176 32.27 -1.05 33.31
N ALA A 177 31.91 -0.13 32.42
CA ALA A 177 32.19 -0.24 30.99
C ALA A 177 33.66 0.08 30.70
N SER A 178 34.24 -0.56 29.69
CA SER A 178 35.56 -0.20 29.13
C SER A 178 35.38 0.98 28.19
N MET A 179 35.88 2.16 28.56
CA MET A 179 35.80 3.35 27.71
C MET A 179 36.49 3.10 26.38
N SER A 180 37.69 2.54 26.43
CA SER A 180 38.55 2.28 25.26
C SER A 180 37.89 1.31 24.27
N SER A 181 37.29 0.21 24.78
CA SER A 181 36.60 -0.76 23.92
C SER A 181 35.25 -0.22 23.39
N CYS A 182 34.52 0.58 24.17
CA CYS A 182 33.27 1.20 23.74
C CYS A 182 33.48 2.26 22.65
N GLU A 183 34.50 3.11 22.79
CA GLU A 183 34.90 4.08 21.76
C GLU A 183 35.26 3.38 20.46
N ARG A 184 36.08 2.32 20.54
CA ARG A 184 36.47 1.56 19.35
C ARG A 184 35.28 0.86 18.69
N ALA A 185 34.38 0.26 19.47
CA ALA A 185 33.16 -0.35 18.94
C ALA A 185 32.22 0.69 18.28
N SER A 186 32.16 1.91 18.81
CA SER A 186 31.39 3.00 18.19
C SER A 186 31.94 3.40 16.81
N GLU A 187 33.26 3.44 16.66
CA GLU A 187 33.93 3.72 15.38
C GLU A 187 33.69 2.60 14.39
N VAL A 188 33.85 1.35 14.83
CA VAL A 188 33.57 0.17 14.03
C VAL A 188 32.13 0.20 13.49
N LEU A 189 31.13 0.49 14.32
CA LEU A 189 29.73 0.60 13.90
C LEU A 189 29.49 1.69 12.86
N LEU A 190 30.19 2.82 12.95
CA LEU A 190 30.12 3.88 11.94
C LEU A 190 30.80 3.45 10.63
N GLU A 191 31.94 2.79 10.71
CA GLU A 191 32.68 2.27 9.55
C GLU A 191 31.89 1.22 8.76
N VAL A 192 31.07 0.40 9.44
CA VAL A 192 30.15 -0.55 8.77
C VAL A 192 28.83 0.07 8.30
N GLY A 193 28.63 1.38 8.49
CA GLY A 193 27.53 2.12 7.88
C GLY A 193 26.28 2.29 8.74
N VAL A 194 26.37 2.13 10.07
CA VAL A 194 25.27 2.48 10.98
C VAL A 194 25.04 3.99 10.95
N ARG A 195 23.89 4.44 10.45
CA ARG A 195 23.53 5.87 10.32
C ARG A 195 22.95 6.44 11.62
N ARG A 196 23.79 6.56 12.66
CA ARG A 196 23.45 7.29 13.90
C ARG A 196 24.63 8.17 14.33
N GLU A 197 24.34 9.18 15.15
CA GLU A 197 25.38 10.01 15.77
C GLU A 197 26.29 9.17 16.66
N LYS A 198 27.62 9.40 16.60
CA LYS A 198 28.64 8.64 17.34
C LYS A 198 28.34 8.65 18.84
N GLU A 199 27.91 9.81 19.33
CA GLU A 199 27.59 10.09 20.73
C GLU A 199 26.42 9.21 21.22
N ALA A 200 25.39 9.04 20.39
CA ALA A 200 24.24 8.20 20.73
C ALA A 200 24.59 6.71 20.75
N ILE A 201 25.47 6.26 19.84
CA ILE A 201 26.00 4.89 19.84
C ILE A 201 26.85 4.67 21.09
N LEU A 202 27.80 5.56 21.34
CA LEU A 202 28.71 5.50 22.48
C LEU A 202 27.95 5.52 23.81
N GLN A 203 26.95 6.38 23.96
CA GLN A 203 26.13 6.43 25.17
C GLN A 203 25.40 5.10 25.44
N TYR A 204 24.93 4.42 24.40
CA TYR A 204 24.34 3.09 24.56
C TYR A 204 25.39 2.06 25.00
N LEU A 205 26.57 2.05 24.36
CA LEU A 205 27.64 1.10 24.65
C LEU A 205 28.21 1.28 26.06
N LEU A 206 28.41 2.52 26.49
CA LEU A 206 28.85 2.86 27.86
C LEU A 206 27.82 2.47 28.93
N GLY A 207 26.57 2.25 28.55
CA GLY A 207 25.53 1.72 29.41
C GLY A 207 25.62 0.20 29.66
N VAL A 208 26.65 -0.49 29.13
CA VAL A 208 26.86 -1.93 29.27
C VAL A 208 28.25 -2.17 29.89
N SER A 209 28.30 -2.74 31.10
CA SER A 209 29.57 -3.10 31.74
C SER A 209 30.27 -4.28 31.05
N VAL A 210 31.56 -4.51 31.36
CA VAL A 210 32.28 -5.69 30.85
C VAL A 210 31.58 -6.99 31.29
N ARG A 211 31.15 -7.06 32.56
CA ARG A 211 30.38 -8.18 33.10
C ARG A 211 29.03 -8.33 32.39
N ASP A 212 28.30 -7.22 32.17
CA ASP A 212 27.01 -7.24 31.47
C ASP A 212 27.13 -7.68 30.01
N ALA A 213 28.19 -7.27 29.31
CA ALA A 213 28.42 -7.66 27.91
C ALA A 213 28.57 -9.18 27.78
N VAL A 214 29.34 -9.81 28.68
CA VAL A 214 29.48 -11.27 28.73
C VAL A 214 28.16 -11.92 29.17
N ALA A 215 27.48 -11.38 30.18
CA ALA A 215 26.19 -11.89 30.65
C ALA A 215 25.12 -11.91 29.55
N MET A 216 25.06 -10.85 28.74
CA MET A 216 24.12 -10.73 27.62
C MET A 216 24.38 -11.74 26.50
N LEU A 217 25.59 -12.29 26.39
CA LEU A 217 25.93 -13.32 25.42
C LEU A 217 25.57 -14.73 25.88
N LEU A 218 25.27 -14.96 27.17
CA LEU A 218 24.94 -16.28 27.72
C LEU A 218 23.41 -16.49 27.77
N PRO A 219 22.86 -17.62 27.27
CA PRO A 219 21.42 -17.89 27.30
C PRO A 219 20.92 -18.27 28.71
N ALA A 220 19.61 -18.07 28.93
CA ALA A 220 18.94 -18.48 30.16
C ALA A 220 18.72 -20.01 30.21
N VAL A 221 19.65 -20.76 30.80
CA VAL A 221 19.41 -22.16 31.18
C VAL A 221 19.26 -22.27 32.69
N ARG A 222 18.17 -22.90 33.14
CA ARG A 222 17.97 -23.35 34.52
C ARG A 222 19.06 -24.38 34.86
N GLY A 223 19.89 -24.08 35.86
CA GLY A 223 20.59 -25.12 36.62
C GLY A 223 21.97 -25.58 36.14
N ALA A 224 22.62 -24.91 35.17
CA ALA A 224 24.02 -25.22 34.85
C ALA A 224 24.92 -24.02 35.21
N GLN A 225 25.72 -24.20 36.26
CA GLN A 225 26.89 -23.38 36.65
C GLN A 225 26.66 -22.02 37.34
N GLY A 226 25.83 -21.97 38.38
CA GLY A 226 26.11 -21.15 39.57
C GLY A 226 25.96 -19.62 39.50
N VAL A 227 25.40 -19.03 38.43
CA VAL A 227 25.10 -17.59 38.34
C VAL A 227 23.65 -17.33 38.78
N GLN A 228 23.43 -16.50 39.81
CA GLN A 228 22.11 -16.23 40.43
C GLN A 228 21.15 -15.44 39.51
N GLU A 229 19.83 -15.61 39.73
CA GLU A 229 18.75 -15.02 38.92
C GLU A 229 18.56 -13.50 39.05
N GLU A 230 19.04 -12.87 40.14
CA GLU A 230 18.77 -11.46 40.46
C GLU A 230 19.65 -10.45 39.68
N GLU A 231 20.77 -10.85 39.09
CA GLU A 231 21.69 -9.96 38.35
C GLU A 231 21.31 -9.78 36.85
N ARG A 232 20.19 -10.37 36.37
CA ARG A 232 19.82 -10.48 34.94
C ARG A 232 19.01 -9.30 34.36
N GLY A 233 19.46 -8.06 34.61
CA GLY A 233 18.71 -6.83 34.34
C GLY A 233 18.47 -6.41 32.89
N ARG A 234 19.16 -6.96 31.87
CA ARG A 234 18.94 -6.58 30.45
C ARG A 234 19.06 -7.78 29.52
N ARG A 235 17.94 -8.18 28.93
CA ARG A 235 17.82 -9.29 27.97
C ARG A 235 18.20 -8.81 26.56
N SER A 236 19.00 -9.58 25.82
CA SER A 236 19.24 -9.33 24.39
C SER A 236 18.42 -10.32 23.53
N LYS A 237 17.61 -9.80 22.61
CA LYS A 237 16.81 -10.62 21.66
C LYS A 237 17.76 -11.26 20.65
N GLY A 238 17.71 -12.58 20.44
CA GLY A 238 18.48 -13.25 19.39
C GLY A 238 19.76 -13.97 19.85
N VAL A 239 20.00 -14.10 21.16
CA VAL A 239 21.05 -15.00 21.67
C VAL A 239 20.45 -16.39 21.89
N TYR A 240 20.99 -17.41 21.23
CA TYR A 240 20.43 -18.78 21.21
C TYR A 240 21.44 -19.80 21.72
N GLY A 241 21.04 -20.60 22.72
CA GLY A 241 21.76 -21.81 23.12
C GLY A 241 23.19 -21.58 23.61
N MET A 242 23.75 -22.56 24.32
CA MET A 242 25.14 -22.53 24.78
C MET A 242 25.67 -23.93 24.64
N TYR A 243 26.77 -24.08 23.92
CA TYR A 243 27.43 -25.37 23.77
C TYR A 243 28.67 -25.43 24.65
N VAL A 244 28.87 -26.52 25.39
CA VAL A 244 30.06 -26.72 26.23
C VAL A 244 30.97 -27.72 25.55
N ALA A 245 32.13 -27.27 25.07
CA ALA A 245 33.12 -28.12 24.43
C ALA A 245 33.98 -28.87 25.46
N ALA A 246 34.20 -30.17 25.26
CA ALA A 246 35.07 -30.98 26.10
C ALA A 246 36.53 -30.90 25.62
N GLU A 247 37.49 -30.67 26.52
CA GLU A 247 38.91 -30.45 26.18
C GLU A 247 39.56 -31.66 25.48
N ASN A 248 39.09 -32.89 25.74
CA ASN A 248 39.72 -34.13 25.29
C ASN A 248 39.13 -34.75 24.02
N ASP A 249 38.04 -34.20 23.47
CA ASP A 249 37.36 -34.77 22.29
C ASP A 249 36.87 -33.66 21.35
N VAL A 250 37.84 -33.02 20.69
CA VAL A 250 37.63 -31.89 19.75
C VAL A 250 36.75 -32.30 18.57
N GLU A 251 36.85 -33.54 18.11
CA GLU A 251 36.14 -34.03 16.93
C GLU A 251 34.66 -34.24 17.23
N ARG A 252 34.33 -34.92 18.33
CA ARG A 252 32.95 -35.03 18.79
C ARG A 252 32.36 -33.66 19.15
N SER A 253 33.15 -32.81 19.83
CA SER A 253 32.69 -31.47 20.20
C SER A 253 32.37 -30.59 19.00
N ALA A 254 33.16 -30.71 17.92
CA ALA A 254 32.91 -30.00 16.67
C ALA A 254 31.61 -30.47 15.98
N VAL A 255 31.36 -31.79 15.96
CA VAL A 255 30.15 -32.36 15.35
C VAL A 255 28.88 -31.94 16.10
N GLU A 256 28.86 -32.11 17.43
CA GLU A 256 27.70 -31.74 18.26
C GLU A 256 27.42 -30.23 18.23
N ALA A 257 28.47 -29.38 18.25
CA ALA A 257 28.32 -27.94 18.07
C ALA A 257 27.79 -27.59 16.67
N GLY A 258 28.27 -28.29 15.64
CA GLY A 258 27.79 -28.16 14.27
C GLY A 258 26.31 -28.46 14.12
N GLU A 259 25.83 -29.56 14.72
CA GLU A 259 24.41 -29.94 14.73
C GLU A 259 23.52 -28.87 15.37
N LEU A 260 23.95 -28.30 16.51
CA LEU A 260 23.21 -27.27 17.21
C LEU A 260 23.14 -25.96 16.42
N ILE A 261 24.25 -25.57 15.78
CA ILE A 261 24.32 -24.40 14.89
C ILE A 261 23.40 -24.60 13.68
N VAL A 262 23.44 -25.77 13.02
CA VAL A 262 22.57 -26.08 11.86
C VAL A 262 21.10 -26.09 12.26
N ALA A 263 20.75 -26.62 13.43
CA ALA A 263 19.36 -26.58 13.94
C ALA A 263 18.87 -25.14 14.15
N CYS A 264 19.70 -24.28 14.74
CA CYS A 264 19.37 -22.86 14.95
C CYS A 264 19.27 -22.09 13.62
N LEU A 265 20.23 -22.28 12.72
CA LEU A 265 20.21 -21.72 11.37
C LEU A 265 18.94 -22.14 10.61
N SER A 266 18.60 -23.42 10.65
CA SER A 266 17.39 -23.95 10.01
C SER A 266 16.14 -23.26 10.56
N LYS A 267 16.09 -22.98 11.87
CA LYS A 267 14.98 -22.24 12.48
C LYS A 267 14.92 -20.79 11.99
N ILE A 268 16.04 -20.06 12.01
CA ILE A 268 16.10 -18.65 11.58
C ILE A 268 15.76 -18.50 10.09
N VAL A 269 16.30 -19.38 9.25
CA VAL A 269 16.03 -19.37 7.80
C VAL A 269 14.57 -19.72 7.55
N ARG A 270 14.00 -20.70 8.26
CA ARG A 270 12.58 -21.04 8.14
C ARG A 270 11.68 -19.87 8.54
N GLU A 271 11.96 -19.23 9.68
CA GLU A 271 11.23 -18.01 10.11
C GLU A 271 11.34 -16.88 9.06
N HIS A 272 12.52 -16.70 8.44
CA HIS A 272 12.70 -15.73 7.38
C HIS A 272 11.90 -16.08 6.11
N VAL A 273 11.96 -17.35 5.69
CA VAL A 273 11.22 -17.89 4.53
C VAL A 273 9.73 -17.71 4.77
N ASP A 274 9.21 -18.19 5.90
CA ASP A 274 7.80 -18.08 6.27
C ASP A 274 7.34 -16.61 6.23
N ARG A 275 8.17 -15.70 6.76
CA ARG A 275 7.90 -14.25 6.67
C ARG A 275 7.87 -13.75 5.23
N LYS A 276 8.80 -14.15 4.37
CA LYS A 276 8.81 -13.75 2.94
C LYS A 276 7.65 -14.34 2.15
N LEU A 277 7.30 -15.60 2.41
CA LEU A 277 6.12 -16.25 1.84
C LEU A 277 4.85 -15.51 2.28
N TRP A 278 4.76 -15.12 3.55
CA TRP A 278 3.67 -14.34 4.10
C TRP A 278 3.59 -12.92 3.49
N GLU A 279 4.71 -12.21 3.39
CA GLU A 279 4.80 -10.90 2.72
C GLU A 279 4.34 -11.00 1.26
N PHE A 280 4.80 -12.00 0.53
CA PHE A 280 4.46 -12.18 -0.88
C PHE A 280 2.98 -12.58 -1.09
N SER A 281 2.45 -13.46 -0.23
CA SER A 281 1.07 -13.96 -0.37
C SER A 281 0.00 -13.01 0.17
N ASN A 282 0.34 -12.10 1.09
CA ASN A 282 -0.63 -11.20 1.71
C ASN A 282 -0.38 -9.70 1.46
N HIS A 283 0.87 -9.30 1.21
CA HIS A 283 1.25 -7.90 1.10
C HIS A 283 1.78 -7.51 -0.29
N ASN A 284 2.05 -8.47 -1.18
CA ASN A 284 2.41 -8.22 -2.57
C ASN A 284 1.20 -8.42 -3.50
N PRO A 285 0.51 -7.35 -3.93
CA PRO A 285 -0.71 -7.44 -4.75
C PRO A 285 -0.46 -8.09 -6.11
N ARG A 286 0.69 -7.81 -6.73
CA ARG A 286 1.09 -8.42 -8.02
C ARG A 286 1.51 -9.87 -7.83
N GLY A 287 2.22 -10.16 -6.75
CA GLY A 287 2.53 -11.52 -6.30
C GLY A 287 1.26 -12.36 -6.14
N ILE A 288 0.24 -11.83 -5.46
CA ILE A 288 -1.08 -12.49 -5.30
C ILE A 288 -1.72 -12.83 -6.65
N GLU A 289 -1.67 -11.92 -7.63
CA GLU A 289 -2.21 -12.19 -8.98
C GLU A 289 -1.41 -13.29 -9.68
N VAL A 290 -0.09 -13.31 -9.57
CA VAL A 290 0.75 -14.40 -10.08
C VAL A 290 0.42 -15.73 -9.39
N LEU A 291 0.26 -15.75 -8.07
CA LEU A 291 -0.15 -16.95 -7.33
C LEU A 291 -1.53 -17.46 -7.76
N GLN A 292 -2.44 -16.55 -8.09
CA GLN A 292 -3.73 -16.92 -8.64
C GLN A 292 -3.60 -17.60 -10.00
N VAL A 293 -2.74 -17.08 -10.89
CA VAL A 293 -2.44 -17.74 -12.18
C VAL A 293 -1.87 -19.13 -11.95
N LEU A 294 -0.90 -19.26 -11.04
CA LEU A 294 -0.31 -20.57 -10.72
C LEU A 294 -1.34 -21.57 -10.20
N ARG A 295 -2.35 -21.12 -9.43
CA ARG A 295 -3.46 -22.00 -8.98
C ARG A 295 -4.36 -22.40 -10.14
N GLU A 296 -4.70 -21.46 -11.01
CA GLU A 296 -5.52 -21.71 -12.21
C GLU A 296 -4.82 -22.68 -13.17
N SER A 297 -3.49 -22.64 -13.26
CA SER A 297 -2.69 -23.56 -14.08
C SER A 297 -2.31 -24.88 -13.39
N GLY A 298 -2.66 -25.07 -12.11
CA GLY A 298 -2.28 -26.27 -11.33
C GLY A 298 -0.78 -26.36 -11.00
N LEU A 299 -0.05 -25.23 -11.04
CA LEU A 299 1.40 -25.14 -10.84
C LEU A 299 1.79 -24.52 -9.49
N HIS A 300 0.82 -24.11 -8.69
CA HIS A 300 1.02 -23.42 -7.40
C HIS A 300 1.96 -24.18 -6.47
N ASP A 301 1.70 -25.46 -6.23
CA ASP A 301 2.46 -26.25 -5.26
C ASP A 301 3.91 -26.49 -5.69
N ARG A 302 4.19 -26.37 -6.99
CA ARG A 302 5.54 -26.53 -7.55
C ARG A 302 6.37 -25.25 -7.55
N PHE A 303 5.73 -24.07 -7.70
CA PHE A 303 6.45 -22.81 -7.94
C PHE A 303 6.13 -21.68 -6.96
N PHE A 304 5.21 -21.86 -6.01
CA PHE A 304 4.86 -20.83 -5.02
C PHE A 304 6.08 -20.25 -4.31
N GLU A 305 6.93 -21.11 -3.73
CA GLU A 305 8.11 -20.69 -3.00
C GLU A 305 9.14 -20.02 -3.92
N PHE A 306 9.31 -20.54 -5.14
CA PHE A 306 10.21 -19.95 -6.13
C PHE A 306 9.83 -18.50 -6.47
N PHE A 307 8.55 -18.23 -6.75
CA PHE A 307 8.09 -16.87 -7.08
C PHE A 307 8.17 -15.94 -5.88
N ALA A 308 7.77 -16.42 -4.70
CA ALA A 308 7.75 -15.62 -3.49
C ALA A 308 9.16 -15.20 -3.04
N LEU A 309 10.10 -16.15 -3.02
CA LEU A 309 11.47 -15.90 -2.55
C LEU A 309 12.29 -15.08 -3.54
N ARG A 310 12.00 -15.19 -4.85
CA ARG A 310 12.65 -14.36 -5.87
C ARG A 310 11.99 -12.98 -6.05
N GLY A 311 10.82 -12.77 -5.47
CA GLY A 311 10.04 -11.54 -5.65
C GLY A 311 9.57 -11.35 -7.09
N ILE A 312 9.20 -12.45 -7.77
CA ILE A 312 8.76 -12.40 -9.16
C ILE A 312 7.30 -11.96 -9.21
N GLU A 313 7.09 -10.69 -9.53
CA GLU A 313 5.76 -10.05 -9.54
C GLU A 313 5.05 -10.09 -10.89
N THR A 314 5.73 -10.53 -11.95
CA THR A 314 5.18 -10.57 -13.29
C THR A 314 5.78 -11.74 -14.05
N ILE A 315 4.96 -12.44 -14.84
CA ILE A 315 5.40 -13.61 -15.60
C ILE A 315 6.50 -13.23 -16.62
N HIS A 316 6.49 -12.03 -17.21
CA HIS A 316 7.57 -11.59 -18.11
C HIS A 316 8.95 -11.47 -17.45
N LYS A 317 9.02 -11.22 -16.13
CA LYS A 317 10.30 -11.21 -15.39
C LYS A 317 10.92 -12.61 -15.29
N VAL A 318 10.13 -13.68 -15.45
CA VAL A 318 10.62 -15.07 -15.43
C VAL A 318 11.68 -15.29 -16.50
N SER A 319 11.45 -14.80 -17.72
CA SER A 319 12.39 -14.91 -18.85
C SER A 319 13.77 -14.27 -18.62
N LYS A 320 13.83 -13.22 -17.78
CA LYS A 320 15.09 -12.58 -17.40
C LYS A 320 15.84 -13.47 -16.41
N HIS A 321 15.13 -14.04 -15.44
CA HIS A 321 15.72 -14.86 -14.37
C HIS A 321 16.16 -16.24 -14.88
N THR A 322 15.42 -16.85 -15.81
CA THR A 322 15.83 -18.12 -16.45
C THR A 322 17.11 -17.95 -17.28
N LYS A 323 17.29 -16.81 -17.95
CA LYS A 323 18.50 -16.53 -18.76
C LYS A 323 19.72 -16.18 -17.93
N THR A 324 19.58 -15.41 -16.84
CA THR A 324 20.71 -15.04 -15.97
C THR A 324 21.16 -16.16 -15.04
N SER A 325 20.28 -17.08 -14.64
CA SER A 325 20.68 -18.19 -13.76
C SER A 325 21.51 -19.26 -14.49
N PHE A 326 21.48 -19.30 -15.83
CA PHE A 326 22.20 -20.26 -16.66
C PHE A 326 23.52 -19.72 -17.25
N MET A 327 23.72 -18.40 -17.27
CA MET A 327 24.95 -17.76 -17.77
C MET A 327 25.89 -17.43 -16.59
N HIS A 328 26.69 -18.43 -16.18
CA HIS A 328 27.97 -18.31 -15.45
C HIS A 328 28.00 -17.73 -14.01
N ARG A 329 28.42 -18.59 -13.07
CA ARG A 329 29.72 -18.45 -12.38
C ARG A 329 30.42 -19.81 -12.38
N ARG A 330 31.35 -20.03 -13.32
CA ARG A 330 32.44 -20.99 -13.09
C ARG A 330 33.29 -20.38 -11.98
N CYS A 331 33.06 -20.79 -10.73
CA CYS A 331 33.97 -20.45 -9.64
C CYS A 331 35.23 -21.30 -9.85
N GLY A 332 36.26 -20.70 -10.45
CA GLY A 332 37.56 -21.33 -10.62
C GLY A 332 38.35 -21.28 -9.32
N ALA A 333 37.90 -21.99 -8.29
CA ALA A 333 38.67 -22.33 -7.11
C ALA A 333 37.83 -23.28 -6.25
N VAL A 334 38.20 -24.55 -6.28
CA VAL A 334 38.00 -25.64 -5.30
C VAL A 334 37.86 -26.94 -6.10
N THR A 335 38.97 -27.68 -6.12
CA THR A 335 39.08 -29.04 -6.63
C THR A 335 38.34 -30.02 -5.72
N ARG A 336 37.10 -30.37 -6.09
CA ARG A 336 36.54 -31.74 -6.08
C ARG A 336 35.22 -31.70 -6.87
N SER A 337 35.07 -32.62 -7.82
CA SER A 337 34.03 -32.64 -8.85
C SER A 337 32.63 -32.86 -8.26
N CYS A 338 31.83 -31.80 -8.17
CA CYS A 338 30.37 -31.87 -7.94
C CYS A 338 29.58 -32.09 -9.24
N ASP A 339 30.17 -32.76 -10.24
CA ASP A 339 29.61 -32.85 -11.59
C ASP A 339 28.30 -33.66 -11.64
N GLU A 340 28.14 -34.67 -10.79
CA GLU A 340 26.92 -35.49 -10.73
C GLU A 340 25.73 -34.77 -10.07
N VAL A 341 26.00 -33.97 -9.03
CA VAL A 341 24.99 -33.12 -8.38
C VAL A 341 24.59 -31.97 -9.30
N LEU A 342 25.56 -31.36 -10.00
CA LEU A 342 25.30 -30.35 -11.04
C LEU A 342 24.49 -30.92 -12.21
N ALA A 343 24.79 -32.14 -12.66
CA ALA A 343 24.05 -32.82 -13.73
C ALA A 343 22.61 -33.17 -13.31
N ALA A 344 22.40 -33.68 -12.10
CA ALA A 344 21.06 -33.95 -11.56
C ALA A 344 20.25 -32.67 -11.34
N LEU A 345 20.89 -31.58 -10.88
CA LEU A 345 20.29 -30.24 -10.75
C LEU A 345 19.89 -29.68 -12.12
N GLN A 346 20.77 -29.78 -13.13
CA GLN A 346 20.50 -29.30 -14.49
C GLN A 346 19.30 -30.02 -15.13
N HIS A 347 19.18 -31.34 -14.94
CA HIS A 347 18.11 -32.13 -15.54
C HIS A 347 16.72 -31.86 -14.92
N HIS A 348 16.67 -31.57 -13.60
CA HIS A 348 15.46 -31.16 -12.89
C HIS A 348 15.05 -29.71 -13.18
N ASP A 349 16.02 -28.83 -13.39
CA ASP A 349 15.80 -27.43 -13.76
C ASP A 349 15.29 -27.30 -15.21
N GLU A 350 15.76 -28.11 -16.16
CA GLU A 350 15.35 -27.98 -17.57
C GLU A 350 13.84 -28.24 -17.79
N SER A 351 13.27 -29.25 -17.11
CA SER A 351 11.82 -29.51 -17.12
C SER A 351 11.02 -28.34 -16.52
N SER A 352 11.53 -27.76 -15.44
CA SER A 352 10.90 -26.64 -14.73
C SER A 352 10.96 -25.36 -15.56
N VAL A 353 12.09 -25.11 -16.24
CA VAL A 353 12.28 -23.99 -17.18
C VAL A 353 11.31 -24.11 -18.35
N ARG A 354 11.19 -25.28 -19.00
CA ARG A 354 10.20 -25.47 -20.09
C ARG A 354 8.77 -25.23 -19.63
N THR A 355 8.43 -25.64 -18.41
CA THR A 355 7.11 -25.39 -17.82
C THR A 355 6.86 -23.90 -17.58
N LEU A 356 7.87 -23.17 -17.09
CA LEU A 356 7.82 -21.72 -16.89
C LEU A 356 7.77 -20.94 -18.21
N GLU A 357 8.50 -21.37 -19.24
CA GLU A 357 8.45 -20.76 -20.58
C GLU A 357 7.07 -20.94 -21.22
N LYS A 358 6.47 -22.14 -21.09
CA LYS A 358 5.10 -22.38 -21.53
C LYS A 358 4.10 -21.49 -20.79
N LEU A 359 4.25 -21.34 -19.47
CA LEU A 359 3.41 -20.42 -18.68
C LEU A 359 3.53 -18.97 -19.18
N VAL A 360 4.74 -18.54 -19.55
CA VAL A 360 4.96 -17.18 -20.09
C VAL A 360 4.24 -16.98 -21.42
N GLU A 361 4.24 -18.00 -22.29
CA GLU A 361 3.55 -17.92 -23.57
C GLU A 361 2.02 -17.98 -23.39
N ASP A 362 1.52 -18.92 -22.58
CA ASP A 362 0.09 -19.13 -22.35
C ASP A 362 -0.59 -17.89 -21.74
N TYR A 363 0.14 -17.11 -20.93
CA TYR A 363 -0.37 -15.93 -20.22
C TYR A 363 0.23 -14.61 -20.69
N ARG A 364 0.85 -14.59 -21.87
CA ARG A 364 1.52 -13.38 -22.42
C ARG A 364 0.59 -12.18 -22.55
N GLU A 365 -0.67 -12.43 -22.93
CA GLU A 365 -1.69 -11.41 -23.19
C GLU A 365 -2.70 -11.27 -22.03
N ASP A 366 -2.42 -11.85 -20.85
CA ASP A 366 -3.32 -11.75 -19.70
C ASP A 366 -3.37 -10.31 -19.16
N GLU A 367 -4.57 -9.74 -19.11
CA GLU A 367 -4.81 -8.36 -18.67
C GLU A 367 -4.32 -8.08 -17.23
N ARG A 368 -4.16 -9.11 -16.39
CA ARG A 368 -3.63 -8.98 -15.02
C ARG A 368 -2.21 -8.41 -15.00
N PHE A 369 -1.40 -8.67 -16.02
CA PHE A 369 0.01 -8.24 -16.07
C PHE A 369 0.23 -6.90 -16.76
N LEU A 370 -0.82 -6.27 -17.30
CA LEU A 370 -0.75 -4.91 -17.82
C LEU A 370 -0.48 -3.90 -16.70
N PRO A 371 0.17 -2.75 -16.99
CA PRO A 371 0.35 -1.67 -16.02
C PRO A 371 -0.98 -1.27 -15.35
N LEU A 372 -0.98 -1.04 -14.04
CA LEU A 372 -2.21 -0.83 -13.28
C LEU A 372 -2.97 0.42 -13.75
N ASN A 373 -2.28 1.47 -14.17
CA ASN A 373 -2.89 2.67 -14.74
C ASN A 373 -3.65 2.37 -16.04
N GLU A 374 -3.12 1.47 -16.87
CA GLU A 374 -3.76 1.06 -18.12
C GLU A 374 -4.97 0.16 -17.85
N ARG A 375 -4.83 -0.80 -16.94
CA ARG A 375 -5.95 -1.62 -16.45
C ARG A 375 -7.08 -0.76 -15.91
N LEU A 376 -6.76 0.24 -15.08
CA LEU A 376 -7.74 1.18 -14.57
C LEU A 376 -8.44 1.91 -15.72
N ARG A 377 -7.71 2.45 -16.71
CA ARG A 377 -8.28 3.12 -17.89
C ARG A 377 -9.25 2.24 -18.68
N ARG A 378 -8.88 0.97 -18.91
CA ARG A 378 -9.68 -0.01 -19.67
C ARG A 378 -10.81 -0.66 -18.87
N TYR A 379 -10.79 -0.55 -17.54
CA TYR A 379 -11.72 -1.24 -16.64
C TYR A 379 -13.19 -1.08 -17.05
N ARG A 380 -13.90 -2.21 -17.11
CA ARG A 380 -15.34 -2.32 -17.39
C ARG A 380 -16.04 -3.00 -16.22
N ASP A 381 -17.07 -2.37 -15.68
CA ASP A 381 -17.77 -2.87 -14.52
C ASP A 381 -18.92 -3.84 -14.90
N SER A 382 -18.58 -5.13 -15.02
CA SER A 382 -19.52 -6.19 -15.38
C SER A 382 -20.43 -6.62 -14.24
N ASP A 383 -20.09 -6.35 -12.98
CA ASP A 383 -20.78 -6.97 -11.83
C ASP A 383 -22.05 -6.22 -11.39
N VAL A 384 -22.25 -4.98 -11.86
CA VAL A 384 -23.39 -4.15 -11.44
C VAL A 384 -24.69 -4.60 -12.11
N HIS A 385 -25.79 -4.64 -11.37
CA HIS A 385 -27.11 -4.88 -11.93
C HIS A 385 -27.54 -3.74 -12.85
N GLY A 386 -28.05 -4.04 -14.05
CA GLY A 386 -28.24 -3.06 -15.11
C GLY A 386 -29.10 -1.84 -14.73
N VAL A 387 -30.17 -2.04 -13.96
CA VAL A 387 -31.06 -0.95 -13.52
C VAL A 387 -30.48 -0.17 -12.34
N LEU A 388 -29.78 -0.85 -11.42
CA LEU A 388 -29.14 -0.19 -10.28
C LEU A 388 -27.97 0.69 -10.75
N ALA A 389 -27.30 0.28 -11.84
CA ALA A 389 -26.25 1.07 -12.48
C ALA A 389 -26.66 2.51 -12.83
N LEU A 390 -27.95 2.74 -13.11
CA LEU A 390 -28.49 4.04 -13.50
C LEU A 390 -28.50 5.06 -12.35
N ARG A 391 -28.39 4.64 -11.10
CA ARG A 391 -28.39 5.55 -9.95
C ARG A 391 -27.04 5.62 -9.23
N THR A 392 -25.99 5.02 -9.78
CA THR A 392 -24.67 5.07 -9.13
C THR A 392 -24.08 6.47 -9.16
N SER A 393 -23.08 6.72 -8.30
CA SER A 393 -22.33 7.98 -8.28
C SER A 393 -21.54 8.26 -9.58
N ASN A 394 -21.35 7.24 -10.43
CA ASN A 394 -20.73 7.32 -11.76
C ASN A 394 -21.63 6.68 -12.83
N SER A 395 -22.94 6.93 -12.74
CA SER A 395 -23.99 6.24 -13.52
C SER A 395 -23.77 6.31 -15.03
N LEU A 396 -23.24 7.43 -15.55
CA LEU A 396 -22.96 7.56 -16.98
C LEU A 396 -21.95 6.52 -17.46
N GLU A 397 -20.92 6.24 -16.68
CA GLU A 397 -19.89 5.27 -17.09
C GLU A 397 -20.34 3.84 -16.81
N THR A 398 -20.82 3.57 -15.58
CA THR A 398 -21.16 2.21 -15.15
C THR A 398 -22.39 1.67 -15.87
N ALA A 399 -23.36 2.54 -16.17
CA ALA A 399 -24.60 2.10 -16.82
C ALA A 399 -24.42 1.89 -18.33
N LEU A 400 -23.51 2.61 -19.01
CA LEU A 400 -23.24 2.41 -20.45
C LEU A 400 -22.75 1.00 -20.81
N VAL A 401 -22.20 0.26 -19.85
CA VAL A 401 -21.83 -1.15 -20.03
C VAL A 401 -23.07 -2.05 -20.11
N LYS A 402 -24.24 -1.56 -19.71
CA LYS A 402 -25.47 -2.33 -19.47
C LYS A 402 -26.54 -2.02 -20.50
N LEU A 403 -27.32 -3.04 -20.86
CA LEU A 403 -28.40 -2.93 -21.82
C LEU A 403 -29.43 -1.83 -21.46
N PRO A 404 -29.92 -1.71 -20.20
CA PRO A 404 -30.94 -0.70 -19.87
C PRO A 404 -30.51 0.73 -20.19
N ALA A 405 -29.27 1.12 -19.89
CA ALA A 405 -28.79 2.47 -20.18
C ALA A 405 -28.56 2.68 -21.66
N ARG A 406 -28.04 1.67 -22.38
CA ARG A 406 -27.91 1.73 -23.85
C ARG A 406 -29.26 1.95 -24.50
N SER A 407 -30.29 1.22 -24.07
CA SER A 407 -31.67 1.42 -24.54
C SER A 407 -32.19 2.82 -24.22
N CYS A 408 -31.87 3.37 -23.04
CA CYS A 408 -32.21 4.75 -22.69
C CYS A 408 -31.55 5.77 -23.63
N VAL A 409 -30.26 5.61 -23.95
CA VAL A 409 -29.54 6.50 -24.87
C VAL A 409 -30.10 6.37 -26.29
N VAL A 410 -30.38 5.16 -26.76
CA VAL A 410 -31.02 4.95 -28.07
C VAL A 410 -32.38 5.64 -28.12
N PHE A 411 -33.22 5.49 -27.09
CA PHE A 411 -34.52 6.13 -27.04
C PHE A 411 -34.39 7.67 -27.05
N LEU A 412 -33.49 8.25 -26.25
CA LEU A 412 -33.22 9.69 -26.31
C LEU A 412 -32.71 10.13 -27.69
N SER A 413 -31.86 9.32 -28.33
CA SER A 413 -31.37 9.60 -29.69
C SER A 413 -32.50 9.63 -30.71
N LEU A 414 -33.48 8.71 -30.59
CA LEU A 414 -34.69 8.70 -31.43
C LEU A 414 -35.56 9.93 -31.20
N VAL A 415 -35.73 10.37 -29.95
CA VAL A 415 -36.45 11.62 -29.65
C VAL A 415 -35.79 12.80 -30.38
N TYR A 416 -34.47 12.95 -30.28
CA TYR A 416 -33.76 14.03 -30.98
C TYR A 416 -33.79 13.90 -32.50
N LEU A 417 -33.81 12.67 -33.02
CA LEU A 417 -33.99 12.43 -34.45
C LEU A 417 -35.35 12.97 -34.94
N VAL A 418 -36.42 12.72 -34.20
CA VAL A 418 -37.76 13.25 -34.52
C VAL A 418 -37.79 14.77 -34.45
N PHE A 419 -37.11 15.39 -33.48
CA PHE A 419 -36.93 16.84 -33.43
C PHE A 419 -36.21 17.36 -34.68
N GLY A 420 -35.12 16.71 -35.10
CA GLY A 420 -34.38 17.06 -36.31
C GLY A 420 -35.23 16.98 -37.58
N VAL A 421 -36.05 15.94 -37.73
CA VAL A 421 -36.98 15.78 -38.86
C VAL A 421 -38.04 16.88 -38.88
N LYS A 422 -38.64 17.20 -37.72
CA LYS A 422 -39.60 18.31 -37.62
C LYS A 422 -38.95 19.64 -38.01
N GLN A 423 -37.76 19.92 -37.48
CA GLN A 423 -37.03 21.16 -37.74
C GLN A 423 -36.60 21.28 -39.20
N LEU A 424 -36.29 20.16 -39.87
CA LEU A 424 -36.02 20.13 -41.30
C LEU A 424 -37.24 20.57 -42.12
N GLY A 425 -38.45 20.16 -41.71
CA GLY A 425 -39.71 20.61 -42.33
C GLY A 425 -39.90 22.12 -42.29
N LEU A 426 -39.39 22.80 -41.25
CA LEU A 426 -39.49 24.26 -41.12
C LEU A 426 -38.67 25.01 -42.17
N LEU A 427 -37.64 24.39 -42.76
CA LEU A 427 -36.87 24.97 -43.87
C LEU A 427 -37.73 25.19 -45.13
N GLY A 428 -38.79 24.41 -45.30
CA GLY A 428 -39.72 24.55 -46.42
C GLY A 428 -40.85 25.56 -46.18
N THR A 429 -40.88 26.22 -45.02
CA THR A 429 -41.96 27.14 -44.62
C THR A 429 -41.51 28.59 -44.61
N ASP A 430 -42.47 29.52 -44.56
CA ASP A 430 -42.18 30.95 -44.45
C ASP A 430 -41.45 31.33 -43.13
N GLN A 431 -41.38 30.42 -42.15
CA GLN A 431 -40.63 30.62 -40.90
C GLN A 431 -39.11 30.63 -41.08
N LEU A 432 -38.60 30.19 -42.24
CA LEU A 432 -37.18 30.30 -42.61
C LEU A 432 -36.72 31.75 -42.75
N TRP A 433 -37.64 32.64 -43.09
CA TRP A 433 -37.34 34.00 -43.48
C TRP A 433 -37.61 34.99 -42.35
N LEU A 434 -36.71 35.93 -42.15
CA LEU A 434 -36.92 37.07 -41.25
C LEU A 434 -37.79 38.13 -41.95
N PRO A 435 -38.87 38.61 -41.31
CA PRO A 435 -39.67 39.70 -41.86
C PRO A 435 -38.89 41.03 -41.80
N HIS A 436 -38.87 41.76 -42.93
CA HIS A 436 -38.12 43.01 -43.05
C HIS A 436 -38.88 44.20 -42.46
N THR A 437 -38.15 45.20 -41.96
CA THR A 437 -38.67 46.30 -41.14
C THR A 437 -39.72 47.20 -41.80
N ASN A 438 -39.71 47.35 -43.13
CA ASN A 438 -40.52 48.36 -43.84
C ASN A 438 -41.03 47.90 -45.23
N SER A 439 -41.42 46.63 -45.41
CA SER A 439 -41.89 46.14 -46.72
C SER A 439 -43.42 46.12 -46.82
N SER A 440 -44.00 46.97 -47.66
CA SER A 440 -45.42 46.96 -48.06
C SER A 440 -45.66 46.33 -49.44
N THR A 441 -44.64 45.73 -50.07
CA THR A 441 -44.76 45.07 -51.38
C THR A 441 -43.96 43.77 -51.45
N PRO A 442 -44.42 42.76 -52.21
CA PRO A 442 -44.01 41.36 -52.02
C PRO A 442 -42.69 40.95 -52.69
N VAL A 443 -41.86 41.88 -53.14
CA VAL A 443 -40.62 41.55 -53.89
C VAL A 443 -39.38 42.12 -53.21
N SER A 444 -38.52 41.22 -52.70
CA SER A 444 -37.13 41.37 -52.19
C SER A 444 -36.89 41.92 -50.76
N PRO A 445 -35.72 41.64 -50.12
CA PRO A 445 -34.97 40.39 -50.03
C PRO A 445 -35.38 39.60 -48.77
N ARG A 446 -35.12 38.29 -48.73
CA ARG A 446 -35.42 37.45 -47.56
C ARG A 446 -34.11 37.05 -46.89
N VAL A 447 -33.89 37.47 -45.64
CA VAL A 447 -32.75 37.02 -44.85
C VAL A 447 -33.12 35.68 -44.22
N VAL A 448 -32.28 34.67 -44.45
CA VAL A 448 -32.41 33.36 -43.82
C VAL A 448 -32.14 33.48 -42.33
N ARG A 449 -33.06 32.99 -41.50
CA ARG A 449 -32.85 32.90 -40.06
C ARG A 449 -31.84 31.79 -39.75
N ILE A 450 -30.69 32.15 -39.19
CA ILE A 450 -29.58 31.22 -38.95
C ILE A 450 -30.01 30.10 -37.99
N SER A 451 -30.79 30.43 -36.97
CA SER A 451 -31.28 29.44 -36.00
C SER A 451 -32.13 28.34 -36.62
N THR A 452 -33.02 28.66 -37.55
CA THR A 452 -33.88 27.68 -38.23
C THR A 452 -33.07 26.70 -39.09
N VAL A 453 -31.94 27.15 -39.65
CA VAL A 453 -31.00 26.30 -40.40
C VAL A 453 -30.12 25.46 -39.47
N ALA A 454 -29.67 26.04 -38.36
CA ALA A 454 -28.77 25.37 -37.41
C ALA A 454 -29.49 24.30 -36.58
N ASP A 455 -30.76 24.50 -36.23
CA ASP A 455 -31.55 23.60 -35.40
C ASP A 455 -31.58 22.13 -35.86
N PRO A 456 -31.92 21.79 -37.12
CA PRO A 456 -31.88 20.41 -37.58
C PRO A 456 -30.46 19.84 -37.52
N ILE A 457 -29.43 20.64 -37.85
CA ILE A 457 -28.02 20.21 -37.78
C ILE A 457 -27.64 19.84 -36.35
N ILE A 458 -28.00 20.68 -35.37
CA ILE A 458 -27.76 20.44 -33.95
C ILE A 458 -28.46 19.14 -33.51
N SER A 459 -29.74 18.96 -33.86
CA SER A 459 -30.53 17.78 -33.49
C SER A 459 -29.99 16.48 -34.10
N PHE A 460 -29.64 16.48 -35.40
CA PHE A 460 -29.04 15.31 -36.05
C PHE A 460 -27.65 14.99 -35.48
N THR A 461 -26.82 16.02 -35.27
CA THR A 461 -25.49 15.85 -34.66
C THR A 461 -25.63 15.27 -33.25
N TRP A 462 -26.58 15.74 -32.47
CA TRP A 462 -26.84 15.24 -31.12
C TRP A 462 -27.25 13.76 -31.14
N SER A 463 -28.21 13.40 -31.98
CA SER A 463 -28.67 12.01 -32.14
C SER A 463 -27.53 11.08 -32.58
N PHE A 464 -26.76 11.49 -33.59
CA PHE A 464 -25.62 10.73 -34.10
C PHE A 464 -24.55 10.51 -33.02
N LEU A 465 -24.13 11.57 -32.32
CA LEU A 465 -23.06 11.47 -31.32
C LEU A 465 -23.47 10.66 -30.09
N PHE A 466 -24.77 10.64 -29.73
CA PHE A 466 -25.28 9.74 -28.70
C PHE A 466 -25.15 8.27 -29.10
N LEU A 467 -25.52 7.91 -30.33
CA LEU A 467 -25.33 6.57 -30.88
C LEU A 467 -23.84 6.20 -30.99
N SER A 468 -23.00 7.12 -31.47
CA SER A 468 -21.54 6.94 -31.50
C SER A 468 -20.97 6.72 -30.10
N GLY A 469 -21.52 7.36 -29.06
CA GLY A 469 -21.16 7.14 -27.66
C GLY A 469 -21.35 5.70 -27.20
N ILE A 470 -22.45 5.05 -27.64
CA ILE A 470 -22.69 3.62 -27.37
C ILE A 470 -21.67 2.75 -28.09
N VAL A 471 -21.45 2.99 -29.38
CA VAL A 471 -20.47 2.24 -30.20
C VAL A 471 -19.07 2.35 -29.59
N LEU A 472 -18.65 3.56 -29.22
CA LEU A 472 -17.34 3.80 -28.60
C LEU A 472 -17.20 3.10 -27.25
N SER A 473 -18.29 3.01 -26.46
CA SER A 473 -18.31 2.26 -25.20
C SER A 473 -18.16 0.75 -25.39
N LEU A 474 -18.63 0.20 -26.52
CA LEU A 474 -18.56 -1.23 -26.86
C LEU A 474 -17.16 -1.61 -27.36
N PHE A 475 -16.61 -0.85 -28.30
CA PHE A 475 -15.35 -1.18 -29.00
C PHE A 475 -14.09 -0.61 -28.33
N SER A 476 -14.21 0.48 -27.56
CA SER A 476 -13.07 1.08 -26.86
C SER A 476 -13.24 0.99 -25.35
N THR A 477 -13.65 2.05 -24.67
CA THR A 477 -13.81 2.08 -23.21
C THR A 477 -15.06 2.84 -22.81
N PRO A 478 -15.73 2.45 -21.71
CA PRO A 478 -16.91 3.17 -21.22
C PRO A 478 -16.57 4.61 -20.82
N LEU A 479 -15.33 4.88 -20.42
CA LEU A 479 -14.83 6.22 -20.15
C LEU A 479 -14.85 7.12 -21.39
N GLN A 480 -14.41 6.61 -22.55
CA GLN A 480 -14.45 7.37 -23.80
C GLN A 480 -15.90 7.62 -24.25
N GLY A 481 -16.78 6.62 -24.13
CA GLY A 481 -18.22 6.80 -24.37
C GLY A 481 -18.81 7.91 -23.50
N LYS A 482 -18.53 7.91 -22.19
CA LYS A 482 -18.95 8.97 -21.27
C LYS A 482 -18.41 10.36 -21.68
N ARG A 483 -17.13 10.46 -22.05
CA ARG A 483 -16.53 11.72 -22.49
C ARG A 483 -17.24 12.26 -23.74
N LEU A 484 -17.56 11.39 -24.69
CA LEU A 484 -18.27 11.78 -25.91
C LEU A 484 -19.69 12.28 -25.59
N LEU A 485 -20.44 11.61 -24.72
CA LEU A 485 -21.77 12.07 -24.29
C LEU A 485 -21.73 13.45 -23.61
N LEU A 486 -20.76 13.66 -22.71
CA LEU A 486 -20.58 14.96 -22.04
C LEU A 486 -20.15 16.04 -23.04
N ALA A 487 -19.21 15.74 -23.93
CA ALA A 487 -18.77 16.68 -24.97
C ALA A 487 -19.93 17.07 -25.90
N THR A 488 -20.79 16.10 -26.25
CA THR A 488 -22.01 16.33 -27.05
C THR A 488 -22.94 17.32 -26.35
N GLY A 489 -23.20 17.13 -25.05
CA GLY A 489 -24.03 18.06 -24.27
C GLY A 489 -23.49 19.49 -24.27
N HIS A 490 -22.18 19.69 -24.10
CA HIS A 490 -21.57 21.02 -24.18
C HIS A 490 -21.64 21.62 -25.59
N LEU A 491 -21.40 20.80 -26.63
CA LEU A 491 -21.46 21.24 -28.02
C LEU A 491 -22.87 21.72 -28.38
N VAL A 492 -23.90 21.02 -27.93
CA VAL A 492 -25.31 21.40 -28.12
C VAL A 492 -25.63 22.70 -27.38
N ILE A 493 -25.17 22.87 -26.15
CA ILE A 493 -25.34 24.13 -25.40
C ILE A 493 -24.68 25.28 -26.15
N ALA A 494 -23.42 25.10 -26.58
CA ALA A 494 -22.69 26.11 -27.34
C ALA A 494 -23.42 26.44 -28.66
N GLY A 495 -23.89 25.44 -29.39
CA GLY A 495 -24.65 25.62 -30.63
C GLY A 495 -25.94 26.43 -30.40
N ASN A 496 -26.69 26.12 -29.33
CA ASN A 496 -27.91 26.86 -28.99
C ASN A 496 -27.61 28.30 -28.54
N VAL A 497 -26.55 28.53 -27.77
CA VAL A 497 -26.12 29.89 -27.38
C VAL A 497 -25.74 30.70 -28.62
N MET A 498 -24.98 30.11 -29.55
CA MET A 498 -24.62 30.77 -30.81
C MET A 498 -25.87 31.10 -31.65
N CYS A 499 -26.88 30.22 -31.67
CA CYS A 499 -28.15 30.50 -32.32
C CYS A 499 -28.88 31.70 -31.69
N VAL A 500 -28.96 31.77 -30.36
CA VAL A 500 -29.58 32.89 -29.65
C VAL A 500 -28.87 34.21 -29.95
N VAL A 501 -27.54 34.20 -29.95
CA VAL A 501 -26.74 35.39 -30.29
C VAL A 501 -26.94 35.79 -31.75
N ALA A 502 -26.93 34.82 -32.68
CA ALA A 502 -27.16 35.06 -34.09
C ALA A 502 -28.56 35.66 -34.32
N ASP A 503 -29.60 35.08 -33.72
CA ASP A 503 -30.97 35.60 -33.81
C ASP A 503 -31.07 37.03 -33.25
N ALA A 504 -30.46 37.31 -32.10
CA ALA A 504 -30.46 38.66 -31.51
C ALA A 504 -29.77 39.68 -32.43
N LEU A 505 -28.63 39.32 -33.02
CA LEU A 505 -27.92 40.17 -33.98
C LEU A 505 -28.73 40.40 -35.26
N GLN A 506 -29.32 39.33 -35.83
CA GLN A 506 -30.15 39.41 -37.04
C GLN A 506 -31.40 40.26 -36.81
N CYS A 507 -32.11 40.06 -35.69
CA CYS A 507 -33.28 40.88 -35.33
C CYS A 507 -32.93 42.35 -35.10
N SER A 508 -31.74 42.64 -34.54
CA SER A 508 -31.30 44.02 -34.27
C SER A 508 -30.94 44.80 -35.55
N ARG A 509 -30.46 44.10 -36.59
CA ARG A 509 -29.98 44.72 -37.84
C ARG A 509 -31.01 44.71 -38.97
N GLU A 510 -31.76 43.61 -39.13
CA GLU A 510 -32.54 43.34 -40.34
C GLU A 510 -34.04 43.10 -40.06
N GLY A 511 -34.43 42.92 -38.79
CA GLY A 511 -35.81 42.69 -38.35
C GLY A 511 -36.45 43.90 -37.67
N THR A 512 -37.73 43.79 -37.27
CA THR A 512 -38.58 44.86 -36.67
C THR A 512 -38.17 45.31 -35.25
N GLY A 513 -36.92 45.09 -34.85
CA GLY A 513 -36.40 45.36 -33.50
C GLY A 513 -36.54 44.18 -32.54
N ILE A 514 -36.14 44.38 -31.28
CA ILE A 514 -36.22 43.40 -30.19
C ILE A 514 -37.68 43.36 -29.67
N GLY A 515 -38.56 42.65 -30.37
CA GLY A 515 -39.96 42.42 -29.99
C GLY A 515 -40.31 40.94 -29.83
N SER A 516 -41.58 40.61 -29.55
CA SER A 516 -42.11 39.25 -29.37
C SER A 516 -41.90 38.31 -30.58
N VAL A 517 -41.54 38.86 -31.74
CA VAL A 517 -41.24 38.14 -32.99
C VAL A 517 -39.79 37.60 -33.02
N CYS A 518 -38.90 38.12 -32.16
CA CYS A 518 -37.54 37.63 -32.02
C CYS A 518 -37.52 36.41 -31.06
N ASN A 519 -37.83 35.24 -31.62
CA ASN A 519 -38.31 34.04 -30.93
C ASN A 519 -37.21 33.22 -30.22
N SER A 520 -36.46 33.85 -29.32
CA SER A 520 -35.35 33.21 -28.58
C SER A 520 -35.77 32.56 -27.24
N ASN A 521 -36.95 32.84 -26.71
CA ASN A 521 -37.33 32.43 -25.34
C ASN A 521 -37.29 30.90 -25.15
N MET A 522 -37.78 30.15 -26.13
CA MET A 522 -37.76 28.67 -26.09
C MET A 522 -36.34 28.09 -26.10
N LYS A 523 -35.40 28.75 -26.80
CA LYS A 523 -33.99 28.37 -26.79
C LYS A 523 -33.31 28.70 -25.47
N VAL A 524 -33.64 29.83 -24.85
CA VAL A 524 -33.15 30.18 -23.51
C VAL A 524 -33.63 29.14 -22.49
N VAL A 525 -34.91 28.75 -22.53
CA VAL A 525 -35.43 27.66 -21.70
C VAL A 525 -34.66 26.36 -21.97
N ALA A 526 -34.49 25.95 -23.22
CA ALA A 526 -33.73 24.74 -23.57
C ALA A 526 -32.28 24.78 -23.06
N ILE A 527 -31.58 25.92 -23.17
CA ILE A 527 -30.23 26.12 -22.64
C ILE A 527 -30.21 25.96 -21.12
N VAL A 528 -31.15 26.58 -20.40
CA VAL A 528 -31.22 26.46 -18.94
C VAL A 528 -31.48 25.01 -18.51
N LEU A 529 -32.39 24.31 -19.19
CA LEU A 529 -32.67 22.89 -18.91
C LEU A 529 -31.44 22.01 -19.20
N LEU A 530 -30.76 22.26 -20.31
CA LEU A 530 -29.53 21.55 -20.67
C LEU A 530 -28.39 21.81 -19.69
N MET A 531 -28.21 23.05 -19.24
CA MET A 531 -27.22 23.42 -18.24
C MET A 531 -27.49 22.71 -16.91
N LEU A 532 -28.76 22.59 -16.50
CA LEU A 532 -29.16 21.83 -15.31
C LEU A 532 -28.85 20.34 -15.48
N ILE A 533 -29.21 19.73 -16.61
CA ILE A 533 -28.92 18.32 -16.91
C ILE A 533 -27.40 18.08 -16.92
N MET A 534 -26.62 18.99 -17.51
CA MET A 534 -25.16 18.91 -17.54
C MET A 534 -24.54 19.08 -16.15
N TYR A 535 -25.09 19.96 -15.31
CA TYR A 535 -24.71 20.04 -13.90
C TYR A 535 -24.91 18.70 -13.18
N LEU A 536 -26.07 18.06 -13.35
CA LEU A 536 -26.33 16.73 -12.79
C LEU A 536 -25.36 15.68 -13.37
N ALA A 537 -25.09 15.72 -14.68
CA ALA A 537 -24.16 14.83 -15.37
C ALA A 537 -22.71 14.95 -14.85
N HIS A 538 -22.28 16.13 -14.40
CA HIS A 538 -20.94 16.35 -13.86
C HIS A 538 -20.83 16.11 -12.36
N PHE A 539 -21.84 16.54 -11.60
CA PHE A 539 -21.73 16.66 -10.14
C PHE A 539 -22.62 15.67 -9.38
N VAL A 540 -23.82 15.36 -9.88
CA VAL A 540 -24.87 14.62 -9.15
C VAL A 540 -25.47 13.51 -10.03
N GLN A 541 -24.61 12.60 -10.51
CA GLN A 541 -24.99 11.62 -11.55
C GLN A 541 -26.08 10.61 -11.14
N HIS A 542 -26.32 10.42 -9.85
CA HIS A 542 -27.34 9.48 -9.36
C HIS A 542 -28.78 9.94 -9.66
N TYR A 543 -28.99 11.22 -10.01
CA TYR A 543 -30.28 11.75 -10.49
C TYR A 543 -30.32 12.00 -11.99
N PHE A 544 -29.19 11.90 -12.68
CA PHE A 544 -29.06 12.30 -14.10
C PHE A 544 -30.13 11.66 -15.00
N TRP A 545 -30.30 10.34 -14.94
CA TRP A 545 -31.23 9.64 -15.83
C TRP A 545 -32.68 10.02 -15.58
N LEU A 546 -33.10 10.14 -14.31
CA LEU A 546 -34.46 10.58 -13.99
C LEU A 546 -34.71 11.98 -14.53
N SER A 547 -33.82 12.92 -14.23
CA SER A 547 -33.95 14.30 -14.69
C SER A 547 -33.93 14.39 -16.21
N ALA A 548 -33.04 13.66 -16.90
CA ALA A 548 -33.00 13.64 -18.36
C ALA A 548 -34.34 13.23 -18.97
N PHE A 549 -34.96 12.15 -18.46
CA PHE A 549 -36.25 11.67 -18.98
C PHE A 549 -37.44 12.55 -18.59
N PHE A 550 -37.53 13.00 -17.33
CA PHE A 550 -38.66 13.84 -16.91
C PHE A 550 -38.61 15.22 -17.59
N MET A 551 -37.43 15.83 -17.67
CA MET A 551 -37.26 17.14 -18.32
C MET A 551 -37.43 17.05 -19.84
N GLN A 552 -36.90 16.01 -20.49
CA GLN A 552 -37.13 15.79 -21.92
C GLN A 552 -38.62 15.53 -22.21
N GLY A 553 -39.30 14.73 -21.36
CA GLY A 553 -40.73 14.48 -21.49
C GLY A 553 -41.57 15.75 -21.33
N ALA A 554 -41.24 16.57 -20.32
CA ALA A 554 -41.89 17.86 -20.11
C ALA A 554 -41.67 18.81 -21.30
N TYR A 555 -40.46 18.83 -21.87
CA TYR A 555 -40.16 19.61 -23.06
C TYR A 555 -40.97 19.14 -24.29
N CYS A 556 -41.09 17.82 -24.50
CA CYS A 556 -41.93 17.26 -25.57
C CYS A 556 -43.41 17.66 -25.41
N LEU A 557 -43.95 17.62 -24.19
CA LEU A 557 -45.34 18.01 -23.91
C LEU A 557 -45.58 19.52 -24.11
N LEU A 558 -44.60 20.34 -23.72
CA LEU A 558 -44.67 21.78 -23.96
C LEU A 558 -44.62 22.09 -25.47
N VAL A 559 -43.80 21.36 -26.23
CA VAL A 559 -43.78 21.46 -27.69
C VAL A 559 -45.10 20.96 -28.30
N SER A 560 -45.69 19.87 -27.80
CA SER A 560 -46.98 19.37 -28.31
C SER A 560 -48.10 20.39 -28.13
N ALA A 561 -48.11 21.13 -27.01
CA ALA A 561 -49.08 22.20 -26.76
C ALA A 561 -48.98 23.37 -27.76
N SER A 562 -47.83 23.53 -28.43
CA SER A 562 -47.59 24.60 -29.42
C SER A 562 -47.86 24.20 -30.87
N VAL A 563 -48.20 22.92 -31.13
CA VAL A 563 -48.34 22.37 -32.48
C VAL A 563 -49.81 22.22 -32.87
N SER A 564 -50.16 22.68 -34.07
CA SER A 564 -51.54 22.66 -34.59
C SER A 564 -51.87 21.40 -35.41
N HIS A 565 -50.87 20.68 -35.95
CA HIS A 565 -51.08 19.48 -36.74
C HIS A 565 -51.32 18.24 -35.87
N VAL A 566 -52.44 17.55 -36.09
CA VAL A 566 -52.88 16.39 -35.29
C VAL A 566 -51.86 15.24 -35.28
N ALA A 567 -51.21 14.96 -36.41
CA ALA A 567 -50.21 13.89 -36.51
C ALA A 567 -48.96 14.20 -35.66
N GLU A 568 -48.44 15.43 -35.76
CA GLU A 568 -47.29 15.88 -34.98
C GLU A 568 -47.62 15.98 -33.48
N LEU A 569 -48.80 16.51 -33.14
CA LEU A 569 -49.32 16.53 -31.78
C LEU A 569 -49.28 15.13 -31.16
N SER A 570 -49.79 14.14 -31.89
CA SER A 570 -49.82 12.74 -31.44
C SER A 570 -48.42 12.17 -31.23
N ILE A 571 -47.48 12.46 -32.13
CA ILE A 571 -46.08 11.99 -32.02
C ILE A 571 -45.40 12.59 -30.77
N PHE A 572 -45.46 13.92 -30.58
CA PHE A 572 -44.79 14.57 -29.44
C PHE A 572 -45.45 14.22 -28.10
N LEU A 573 -46.77 14.02 -28.08
CA LEU A 573 -47.49 13.53 -26.92
C LEU A 573 -47.01 12.11 -26.54
N LEU A 574 -46.94 11.19 -27.51
CA LEU A 574 -46.47 9.82 -27.28
C LEU A 574 -45.01 9.77 -26.84
N LEU A 575 -44.13 10.61 -27.43
CA LEU A 575 -42.73 10.71 -27.01
C LEU A 575 -42.60 11.29 -25.60
N GLY A 576 -43.40 12.31 -25.25
CA GLY A 576 -43.43 12.90 -23.92
C GLY A 576 -43.87 11.91 -22.85
N LEU A 577 -45.00 11.22 -23.08
CA LEU A 577 -45.50 10.16 -22.21
C LEU A 577 -44.53 8.97 -22.13
N GLY A 578 -43.90 8.60 -23.25
CA GLY A 578 -42.87 7.56 -23.30
C GLY A 578 -41.65 7.90 -22.43
N CYS A 579 -41.17 9.16 -22.48
CA CYS A 579 -40.08 9.62 -21.61
C CYS A 579 -40.45 9.49 -20.13
N TRP A 580 -41.64 9.94 -19.74
CA TRP A 580 -42.12 9.83 -18.36
C TRP A 580 -42.33 8.39 -17.93
N ALA A 581 -42.85 7.53 -18.81
CA ALA A 581 -43.00 6.10 -18.54
C ALA A 581 -41.65 5.41 -18.27
N VAL A 582 -40.62 5.74 -19.07
CA VAL A 582 -39.24 5.26 -18.82
C VAL A 582 -38.71 5.79 -17.47
N GLY A 583 -38.89 7.08 -17.19
CA GLY A 583 -38.51 7.68 -15.91
C GLY A 583 -39.16 6.98 -14.71
N LEU A 584 -40.47 6.72 -14.78
CA LEU A 584 -41.23 5.97 -13.77
C LEU A 584 -40.77 4.52 -13.65
N LEU A 585 -40.49 3.86 -14.78
CA LEU A 585 -39.99 2.48 -14.79
C LEU A 585 -38.63 2.36 -14.10
N ILE A 586 -37.74 3.34 -14.30
CA ILE A 586 -36.46 3.43 -13.57
C ILE A 586 -36.71 3.51 -12.06
N VAL A 587 -37.62 4.39 -11.61
CA VAL A 587 -37.97 4.56 -10.19
C VAL A 587 -38.51 3.24 -9.60
N VAL A 588 -39.51 2.65 -10.26
CA VAL A 588 -40.19 1.44 -9.77
C VAL A 588 -39.22 0.27 -9.73
N LYS A 589 -38.48 0.01 -10.81
CA LYS A 589 -37.53 -1.11 -10.87
C LYS A 589 -36.37 -0.92 -9.88
N TYR A 590 -35.88 0.30 -9.70
CA TYR A 590 -34.90 0.60 -8.66
C TYR A 590 -35.45 0.28 -7.28
N HIS A 591 -36.66 0.76 -6.96
CA HIS A 591 -37.26 0.55 -5.64
C HIS A 591 -37.54 -0.92 -5.35
N LEU A 592 -37.99 -1.68 -6.35
CA LEU A 592 -38.19 -3.13 -6.24
C LEU A 592 -36.86 -3.86 -5.99
N ALA A 593 -35.82 -3.53 -6.76
CA ALA A 593 -34.49 -4.13 -6.58
C ALA A 593 -33.90 -3.77 -5.21
N TYR A 594 -33.98 -2.50 -4.82
CA TYR A 594 -33.53 -2.01 -3.53
C TYR A 594 -34.25 -2.70 -2.37
N ARG A 595 -35.59 -2.78 -2.40
CA ARG A 595 -36.38 -3.47 -1.38
C ARG A 595 -36.05 -4.94 -1.28
N LYS A 596 -35.81 -5.62 -2.42
CA LYS A 596 -35.43 -7.03 -2.44
C LYS A 596 -34.09 -7.23 -1.74
N THR A 597 -33.06 -6.49 -2.14
CA THR A 597 -31.72 -6.59 -1.55
C THR A 597 -31.70 -6.19 -0.07
N PHE A 598 -32.45 -5.14 0.29
CA PHE A 598 -32.56 -4.71 1.69
C PHE A 598 -33.26 -5.77 2.55
N ARG A 599 -34.29 -6.45 2.02
CA ARG A 599 -34.98 -7.53 2.74
C ARG A 599 -34.06 -8.74 2.96
N GLU A 600 -33.36 -9.18 1.92
CA GLU A 600 -32.38 -10.27 2.00
C GLU A 600 -31.28 -9.96 3.02
N LEU A 601 -30.74 -8.73 3.00
CA LEU A 601 -29.76 -8.32 3.98
C LEU A 601 -30.35 -8.23 5.39
N LYS A 602 -31.53 -7.63 5.56
CA LYS A 602 -32.13 -7.49 6.90
C LYS A 602 -32.31 -8.85 7.56
N VAL A 603 -32.70 -9.88 6.80
CA VAL A 603 -32.75 -11.27 7.29
C VAL A 603 -31.37 -11.77 7.67
N ALA A 604 -30.36 -11.57 6.82
CA ALA A 604 -28.98 -11.97 7.12
C ALA A 604 -28.40 -11.25 8.34
N MET A 605 -28.76 -9.98 8.56
CA MET A 605 -28.24 -9.10 9.60
C MET A 605 -29.03 -9.19 10.92
N LEU A 606 -30.07 -10.03 11.02
CA LEU A 606 -30.84 -10.22 12.25
C LEU A 606 -29.93 -10.59 13.43
N GLY A 607 -28.97 -11.50 13.20
CA GLY A 607 -28.00 -11.88 14.23
C GLY A 607 -27.13 -10.70 14.68
N PHE A 608 -26.69 -9.87 13.73
CA PHE A 608 -25.89 -8.67 14.04
C PHE A 608 -26.68 -7.67 14.90
N GLU A 609 -27.97 -7.47 14.58
CA GLU A 609 -28.84 -6.55 15.31
C GLU A 609 -29.27 -7.11 16.68
N GLU A 610 -29.38 -8.42 16.84
CA GLU A 610 -29.62 -9.06 18.14
C GLU A 610 -28.41 -8.92 19.06
N THR A 611 -27.20 -9.25 18.57
CA THR A 611 -25.94 -9.03 19.28
C THR A 611 -25.79 -7.57 19.68
N TRP A 612 -26.01 -6.63 18.75
CA TRP A 612 -25.90 -5.20 19.05
C TRP A 612 -26.92 -4.72 20.08
N ARG A 613 -28.16 -5.22 20.04
CA ARG A 613 -29.16 -4.92 21.09
C ARG A 613 -28.78 -5.48 22.45
N GLY A 614 -28.03 -6.58 22.52
CA GLY A 614 -27.42 -7.07 23.75
C GLY A 614 -26.40 -6.08 24.30
N VAL A 615 -25.43 -5.72 23.45
CA VAL A 615 -24.38 -4.73 23.78
C VAL A 615 -24.96 -3.40 24.26
N MET A 616 -25.98 -2.87 23.58
CA MET A 616 -26.62 -1.61 23.97
C MET A 616 -27.39 -1.69 25.30
N ARG A 617 -27.97 -2.85 25.64
CA ARG A 617 -28.67 -3.04 26.93
C ARG A 617 -27.70 -3.00 28.10
N GLU A 618 -26.52 -3.56 27.92
CA GLU A 618 -25.52 -3.67 28.98
C GLU A 618 -24.61 -2.44 29.08
N LYS A 619 -24.21 -1.87 27.93
CA LYS A 619 -23.06 -0.95 27.82
C LYS A 619 -23.39 0.37 27.10
N ALA A 620 -24.64 0.84 27.13
CA ALA A 620 -25.05 2.08 26.47
C ALA A 620 -24.16 3.30 26.77
N ARG A 621 -23.70 3.45 28.02
CA ARG A 621 -22.85 4.58 28.43
C ARG A 621 -21.50 4.58 27.72
N ALA A 622 -20.83 3.42 27.65
CA ALA A 622 -19.54 3.29 26.96
C ALA A 622 -19.67 3.58 25.45
N VAL A 623 -20.78 3.15 24.82
CA VAL A 623 -21.07 3.45 23.41
C VAL A 623 -21.25 4.97 23.18
N GLU A 624 -21.94 5.66 24.11
CA GLU A 624 -22.10 7.11 24.03
C GLU A 624 -20.74 7.83 24.19
N GLU A 625 -19.90 7.40 25.13
CA GLU A 625 -18.56 7.97 25.34
C GLU A 625 -17.65 7.81 24.10
N ILE A 626 -17.68 6.64 23.45
CA ILE A 626 -17.00 6.42 22.17
C ILE A 626 -17.53 7.40 21.11
N SER A 627 -18.85 7.60 21.09
CA SER A 627 -19.49 8.47 20.11
C SER A 627 -19.15 9.94 20.30
N VAL A 628 -19.08 10.41 21.55
CA VAL A 628 -18.61 11.76 21.89
C VAL A 628 -17.15 11.94 21.44
N LEU A 629 -16.27 11.00 21.77
CA LEU A 629 -14.85 11.09 21.40
C LEU A 629 -14.65 11.05 19.88
N ALA A 630 -15.38 10.18 19.18
CA ALA A 630 -15.32 10.09 17.73
C ALA A 630 -15.86 11.35 17.04
N ARG A 631 -16.93 11.94 17.56
CA ARG A 631 -17.48 13.22 17.08
C ARG A 631 -16.48 14.37 17.26
N ALA A 632 -15.83 14.46 18.42
CA ALA A 632 -14.80 15.48 18.66
C ALA A 632 -13.63 15.38 17.66
N ILE A 633 -13.17 14.17 17.33
CA ILE A 633 -12.13 13.95 16.30
C ILE A 633 -12.64 14.37 14.91
N ALA A 634 -13.89 14.05 14.58
CA ALA A 634 -14.50 14.39 13.30
C ALA A 634 -14.66 15.92 13.13
N GLU A 635 -15.08 16.62 14.19
CA GLU A 635 -15.24 18.07 14.22
C GLU A 635 -13.90 18.79 14.05
N GLU A 636 -12.84 18.38 14.77
CA GLU A 636 -11.49 18.95 14.60
C GLU A 636 -10.97 18.74 13.17
N LEU A 637 -11.25 17.57 12.58
CA LEU A 637 -10.87 17.28 11.20
C LEU A 637 -11.62 18.18 10.20
N GLU A 638 -12.93 18.37 10.40
CA GLU A 638 -13.76 19.24 9.56
C GLU A 638 -13.31 20.70 9.66
N GLU A 639 -12.96 21.17 10.85
CA GLU A 639 -12.40 22.50 11.05
C GLU A 639 -11.13 22.70 10.22
N LYS A 640 -10.16 21.77 10.31
CA LYS A 640 -8.92 21.80 9.52
C LYS A 640 -9.19 21.77 8.00
N VAL A 641 -10.19 21.02 7.56
CA VAL A 641 -10.61 21.00 6.14
C VAL A 641 -11.25 22.33 5.72
N ARG A 642 -12.03 22.97 6.60
CA ARG A 642 -12.69 24.25 6.31
C ARG A 642 -11.68 25.39 6.18
N GLU A 643 -10.65 25.39 7.01
CA GLU A 643 -9.55 26.37 6.97
C GLU A 643 -8.81 26.41 5.64
N ASP A 644 -8.71 25.29 4.91
CA ASP A 644 -8.11 25.21 3.58
C ASP A 644 -8.72 26.20 2.57
N THR A 645 -9.96 26.67 2.83
CA THR A 645 -10.78 27.42 1.88
C THR A 645 -11.17 28.84 2.31
N LYS A 646 -10.63 29.34 3.43
CA LYS A 646 -10.97 30.69 3.93
C LYS A 646 -10.39 31.83 3.09
N THR A 647 -9.27 31.63 2.37
CA THR A 647 -8.58 32.73 1.66
C THR A 647 -8.98 32.81 0.18
N TRP A 648 -9.48 33.98 -0.25
CA TRP A 648 -9.91 34.25 -1.63
C TRP A 648 -8.83 33.96 -2.68
N GLY A 649 -7.57 34.37 -2.43
CA GLY A 649 -6.45 34.09 -3.33
C GLY A 649 -6.19 32.59 -3.52
N ARG A 650 -6.43 31.77 -2.49
CA ARG A 650 -6.25 30.31 -2.56
C ARG A 650 -7.42 29.64 -3.24
N LEU A 651 -8.64 30.13 -3.03
CA LEU A 651 -9.80 29.73 -3.80
C LEU A 651 -9.56 29.96 -5.30
N LEU A 652 -8.98 31.11 -5.67
CA LEU A 652 -8.61 31.45 -7.03
C LEU A 652 -7.51 30.53 -7.59
N CYS A 653 -6.40 30.34 -6.86
CA CYS A 653 -5.31 29.45 -7.28
C CYS A 653 -5.78 27.99 -7.45
N VAL A 654 -6.68 27.52 -6.59
CA VAL A 654 -7.26 26.18 -6.73
C VAL A 654 -8.23 26.10 -7.91
N THR A 655 -9.07 27.12 -8.12
CA THR A 655 -10.02 27.13 -9.25
C THR A 655 -9.29 27.22 -10.59
N LEU A 656 -8.15 27.91 -10.64
CA LEU A 656 -7.25 27.97 -11.80
C LEU A 656 -6.33 26.75 -11.94
N GLY A 657 -6.36 25.80 -10.99
CA GLY A 657 -5.55 24.58 -11.03
C GLY A 657 -4.07 24.76 -10.71
N LEU A 658 -3.67 25.92 -10.17
CA LEU A 658 -2.28 26.28 -9.84
C LEU A 658 -1.79 25.67 -8.52
N LYS A 659 -2.70 25.36 -7.58
CA LYS A 659 -2.42 24.61 -6.34
C LYS A 659 -3.39 23.44 -6.22
N GLU A 660 -2.88 22.24 -5.95
CA GLU A 660 -3.71 21.05 -5.80
C GLU A 660 -4.29 20.93 -4.37
N ARG A 661 -5.58 20.60 -4.26
CA ARG A 661 -6.22 20.30 -2.97
C ARG A 661 -5.95 18.87 -2.52
N ARG A 662 -5.47 18.73 -1.28
CA ARG A 662 -5.35 17.45 -0.55
C ARG A 662 -6.73 16.88 -0.19
N TYR A 663 -7.73 17.73 0.08
CA TYR A 663 -9.11 17.32 0.33
C TYR A 663 -9.96 17.33 -0.95
N SER A 664 -10.54 16.18 -1.30
CA SER A 664 -11.51 16.03 -2.39
C SER A 664 -12.91 16.36 -1.89
N ARG A 665 -13.38 17.60 -2.14
CA ARG A 665 -14.78 18.00 -1.88
C ARG A 665 -15.79 17.12 -2.61
N ARG A 666 -15.44 16.61 -3.79
CA ARG A 666 -16.34 15.75 -4.59
C ARG A 666 -16.54 14.37 -3.96
N ASN A 667 -15.52 13.83 -3.31
CA ASN A 667 -15.54 12.48 -2.73
C ASN A 667 -15.62 12.49 -1.19
N GLY A 668 -15.61 13.66 -0.56
CA GLY A 668 -15.59 13.82 0.90
C GLY A 668 -14.37 13.18 1.56
N LYS A 669 -13.21 13.21 0.89
CA LYS A 669 -12.03 12.45 1.32
C LYS A 669 -10.74 13.22 1.21
N ILE A 670 -9.88 13.03 2.20
CA ILE A 670 -8.48 13.35 2.13
C ILE A 670 -7.78 12.38 1.16
N ARG A 671 -7.00 12.92 0.23
CA ARG A 671 -6.29 12.19 -0.81
C ARG A 671 -4.93 11.68 -0.31
N GLN A 672 -4.53 10.54 -0.84
CA GLN A 672 -3.15 10.07 -0.87
C GLN A 672 -2.26 11.10 -1.57
N ALA A 673 -0.97 11.09 -1.26
CA ALA A 673 0.01 11.99 -1.89
C ALA A 673 0.15 11.73 -3.39
N SER A 674 0.09 10.45 -3.82
CA SER A 674 0.17 10.06 -5.22
C SER A 674 -1.22 9.89 -5.85
N ARG A 675 -1.34 10.28 -7.13
CA ARG A 675 -2.48 9.93 -8.01
C ARG A 675 -2.14 8.81 -8.99
N ASP A 676 -0.90 8.36 -9.02
CA ASP A 676 -0.49 7.23 -9.83
C ASP A 676 -0.91 5.95 -9.13
N PHE A 677 -1.78 5.17 -9.80
CA PHE A 677 -2.33 3.96 -9.23
C PHE A 677 -1.26 2.88 -9.01
N GLU A 678 -0.23 2.84 -9.85
CA GLU A 678 0.92 1.94 -9.70
C GLU A 678 1.75 2.31 -8.47
N GLN A 679 2.09 3.60 -8.36
CA GLN A 679 2.87 4.10 -7.23
C GLN A 679 2.17 3.86 -5.88
N LEU A 680 0.85 4.00 -5.83
CA LEU A 680 0.06 3.71 -4.63
C LEU A 680 0.18 2.25 -4.19
N PHE A 681 0.23 1.32 -5.14
CA PHE A 681 0.39 -0.10 -4.84
C PHE A 681 1.81 -0.47 -4.44
N LEU A 682 2.82 0.12 -5.06
CA LEU A 682 4.22 -0.03 -4.64
C LEU A 682 4.40 0.45 -3.20
N GLN A 683 3.89 1.64 -2.89
CA GLN A 683 3.89 2.18 -1.53
C GLN A 683 3.12 1.30 -0.53
N ALA A 684 1.96 0.77 -0.94
CA ALA A 684 1.19 -0.15 -0.10
C ALA A 684 1.96 -1.44 0.18
N GLN A 685 2.64 -2.02 -0.81
CA GLN A 685 3.44 -3.23 -0.66
C GLN A 685 4.60 -3.03 0.33
N GLU A 686 5.30 -1.90 0.24
CA GLU A 686 6.41 -1.56 1.13
C GLU A 686 5.97 -1.39 2.59
N VAL A 687 4.87 -0.66 2.81
CA VAL A 687 4.47 -0.26 4.16
C VAL A 687 3.55 -1.27 4.84
N SER A 688 2.83 -2.13 4.10
CA SER A 688 1.74 -2.93 4.67
C SER A 688 2.17 -3.87 5.78
N ALA A 689 3.21 -4.67 5.57
CA ALA A 689 3.70 -5.60 6.60
C ALA A 689 4.24 -4.84 7.83
N ALA A 690 5.10 -3.85 7.61
CA ALA A 690 5.70 -3.03 8.67
C ALA A 690 4.65 -2.28 9.49
N PHE A 691 3.64 -1.70 8.84
CA PHE A 691 2.54 -0.99 9.49
C PHE A 691 1.74 -1.91 10.40
N GLN A 692 1.40 -3.11 9.93
CA GLN A 692 0.57 -4.03 10.71
C GLN A 692 1.32 -4.62 11.90
N LEU A 693 2.62 -4.92 11.73
CA LEU A 693 3.50 -5.31 12.84
C LEU A 693 3.71 -4.17 13.84
N TRP A 694 3.87 -2.93 13.35
CA TRP A 694 3.98 -1.75 14.20
C TRP A 694 2.71 -1.54 15.03
N VAL A 695 1.52 -1.63 14.41
CA VAL A 695 0.23 -1.60 15.11
C VAL A 695 0.13 -2.71 16.15
N SER A 696 0.50 -3.95 15.81
CA SER A 696 0.56 -5.05 16.78
C SER A 696 1.50 -4.78 17.95
N GLY A 697 2.62 -4.09 17.71
CA GLY A 697 3.63 -3.83 18.74
C GLY A 697 3.20 -2.83 19.81
N TRP A 698 2.36 -1.84 19.47
CA TRP A 698 1.88 -0.85 20.44
C TRP A 698 0.45 -1.06 20.93
N ASN A 699 -0.33 -1.91 20.25
CA ASN A 699 -1.70 -2.22 20.63
C ASN A 699 -1.74 -2.94 21.99
N ARG A 700 -2.55 -2.41 22.93
CA ARG A 700 -2.66 -2.94 24.30
C ARG A 700 -3.89 -3.81 24.53
N VAL A 701 -4.95 -3.61 23.74
CA VAL A 701 -6.26 -4.24 23.94
C VAL A 701 -6.68 -5.03 22.71
N GLY A 702 -7.34 -6.17 22.92
CA GLY A 702 -7.71 -7.08 21.86
C GLY A 702 -6.51 -7.63 21.07
N ARG A 703 -6.83 -8.31 19.96
CA ARG A 703 -5.84 -8.85 19.03
C ARG A 703 -5.86 -8.09 17.70
N VAL A 704 -4.69 -7.96 17.07
CA VAL A 704 -4.60 -7.40 15.72
C VAL A 704 -4.66 -8.54 14.70
N GLU A 705 -5.74 -8.59 13.92
CA GLU A 705 -5.85 -9.44 12.73
C GLU A 705 -5.25 -8.70 11.52
N HIS A 706 -4.19 -9.28 10.98
CA HIS A 706 -3.50 -8.74 9.81
C HIS A 706 -4.38 -8.90 8.55
N GLY A 707 -4.49 -7.83 7.78
CA GLY A 707 -5.27 -7.77 6.54
C GLY A 707 -4.39 -7.76 5.31
N ASN A 708 -4.81 -8.50 4.29
CA ASN A 708 -4.12 -8.48 2.99
C ASN A 708 -4.25 -7.10 2.34
N VAL A 709 -3.21 -6.72 1.59
CA VAL A 709 -3.28 -5.57 0.68
C VAL A 709 -4.46 -5.80 -0.26
N LYS A 710 -5.26 -4.75 -0.46
CA LYS A 710 -6.47 -4.83 -1.27
C LYS A 710 -6.13 -5.31 -2.69
N SER A 711 -6.85 -6.31 -3.21
CA SER A 711 -6.59 -6.79 -4.57
C SER A 711 -6.78 -5.69 -5.63
N CYS A 712 -5.96 -5.72 -6.68
CA CYS A 712 -5.98 -4.75 -7.78
C CYS A 712 -7.38 -4.61 -8.40
N ALA A 713 -8.05 -5.73 -8.68
CA ALA A 713 -9.41 -5.75 -9.20
C ALA A 713 -10.42 -5.02 -8.30
N ARG A 714 -10.36 -5.24 -6.98
CA ARG A 714 -11.27 -4.60 -6.02
C ARG A 714 -10.95 -3.14 -5.78
N ALA A 715 -9.67 -2.76 -5.86
CA ALA A 715 -9.26 -1.36 -5.82
C ALA A 715 -9.74 -0.59 -7.05
N MET A 716 -9.60 -1.16 -8.26
CA MET A 716 -10.12 -0.57 -9.50
C MET A 716 -11.64 -0.41 -9.46
N GLN A 717 -12.36 -1.47 -9.07
CA GLN A 717 -13.81 -1.46 -8.91
C GLN A 717 -14.27 -0.32 -8.00
N LYS A 718 -13.64 -0.17 -6.81
CA LYS A 718 -13.96 0.89 -5.85
C LYS A 718 -13.65 2.28 -6.41
N THR A 719 -12.53 2.41 -7.12
CA THR A 719 -12.08 3.68 -7.73
C THR A 719 -13.04 4.17 -8.82
N VAL A 720 -13.54 3.26 -9.66
CA VAL A 720 -14.52 3.60 -10.71
C VAL A 720 -15.90 3.89 -10.13
N ARG A 721 -16.37 3.09 -9.16
CA ARG A 721 -17.71 3.22 -8.58
C ARG A 721 -17.88 4.39 -7.62
N SER A 722 -16.89 4.65 -6.77
CA SER A 722 -17.02 5.58 -5.64
C SER A 722 -16.18 6.84 -5.80
N TYR A 723 -15.06 6.76 -6.54
CA TYR A 723 -14.09 7.86 -6.62
C TYR A 723 -13.93 8.48 -8.01
N ARG A 724 -14.79 8.09 -8.96
CA ARG A 724 -14.81 8.63 -10.33
C ARG A 724 -13.44 8.58 -11.02
N ARG A 725 -12.72 7.46 -10.85
CA ARG A 725 -11.36 7.23 -11.38
C ARG A 725 -10.25 8.08 -10.75
N ASP A 726 -10.48 8.64 -9.56
CA ASP A 726 -9.42 9.27 -8.75
C ASP A 726 -8.86 8.24 -7.73
N PRO A 727 -7.74 7.56 -8.05
CA PRO A 727 -7.18 6.53 -7.17
C PRO A 727 -6.61 7.10 -5.88
N SER A 728 -6.30 8.41 -5.82
CA SER A 728 -5.79 9.04 -4.60
C SER A 728 -6.82 9.03 -3.45
N CYS A 729 -8.09 8.74 -3.72
CA CYS A 729 -9.13 8.60 -2.69
C CYS A 729 -9.19 7.19 -2.05
N LEU A 730 -8.35 6.25 -2.48
CA LEU A 730 -8.21 4.93 -1.87
C LEU A 730 -7.41 5.02 -0.57
N THR A 731 -8.08 4.77 0.54
CA THR A 731 -7.50 4.85 1.90
C THR A 731 -7.44 3.49 2.60
N ASP A 732 -7.88 2.43 1.92
CA ASP A 732 -8.01 1.06 2.42
C ASP A 732 -7.23 0.06 1.56
N LEU A 733 -6.13 0.51 0.94
CA LEU A 733 -5.18 -0.39 0.28
C LEU A 733 -4.43 -1.21 1.33
N VAL A 734 -3.89 -0.53 2.34
CA VAL A 734 -3.32 -1.12 3.55
C VAL A 734 -4.35 -1.04 4.66
N ARG A 735 -4.60 -2.16 5.33
CA ARG A 735 -5.60 -2.24 6.40
C ARG A 735 -5.29 -3.33 7.42
N CYS A 736 -5.64 -3.10 8.67
CA CYS A 736 -5.71 -4.13 9.71
C CYS A 736 -7.02 -4.03 10.49
N THR A 737 -7.36 -5.11 11.20
CA THR A 737 -8.54 -5.14 12.09
C THR A 737 -8.09 -5.43 13.51
N ILE A 738 -8.57 -4.67 14.46
CA ILE A 738 -8.36 -4.88 15.90
C ILE A 738 -9.65 -5.48 16.42
N VAL A 739 -9.55 -6.71 16.91
CA VAL A 739 -10.67 -7.47 17.44
C VAL A 739 -10.59 -7.42 18.96
N VAL A 740 -11.55 -6.73 19.55
CA VAL A 740 -11.64 -6.48 21.00
C VAL A 740 -12.77 -7.27 21.62
N GLN A 741 -12.67 -7.58 22.91
CA GLN A 741 -13.66 -8.41 23.61
C GLN A 741 -14.85 -7.60 24.13
N SER A 742 -14.64 -6.31 24.43
CA SER A 742 -15.64 -5.45 25.06
C SER A 742 -15.71 -4.05 24.42
N VAL A 743 -16.79 -3.31 24.71
CA VAL A 743 -16.95 -1.92 24.25
C VAL A 743 -15.97 -1.00 24.96
N GLU A 744 -15.68 -1.28 26.23
CA GLU A 744 -14.70 -0.56 27.03
C GLU A 744 -13.30 -0.63 26.40
N GLU A 745 -12.92 -1.79 25.85
CA GLU A 745 -11.66 -1.90 25.08
C GLU A 745 -11.67 -1.04 23.81
N VAL A 746 -12.82 -0.87 23.12
CA VAL A 746 -12.92 0.07 21.98
C VAL A 746 -12.64 1.50 22.45
N GLN A 747 -13.19 1.89 23.60
CA GLN A 747 -13.00 3.21 24.18
C GLN A 747 -11.55 3.45 24.62
N GLU A 748 -10.96 2.48 25.33
CA GLU A 748 -9.55 2.53 25.73
C GLU A 748 -8.64 2.64 24.50
N TRP A 749 -8.93 1.84 23.48
CA TRP A 749 -8.19 1.87 22.23
C TRP A 749 -8.27 3.23 21.53
N LEU A 750 -9.48 3.80 21.38
CA LEU A 750 -9.67 5.10 20.73
C LEU A 750 -8.99 6.23 21.51
N SER A 751 -9.04 6.18 22.84
CA SER A 751 -8.36 7.15 23.72
C SER A 751 -6.84 7.05 23.60
N SER A 752 -6.30 5.83 23.59
CA SER A 752 -4.87 5.56 23.36
C SER A 752 -4.42 6.04 21.98
N LEU A 753 -5.21 5.76 20.93
CA LEU A 753 -4.91 6.25 19.58
C LEU A 753 -4.91 7.77 19.52
N ARG A 754 -5.88 8.43 20.15
CA ARG A 754 -5.97 9.89 20.19
C ARG A 754 -4.73 10.52 20.81
N SER A 755 -4.17 9.93 21.86
CA SER A 755 -2.92 10.41 22.45
C SER A 755 -1.72 10.24 21.51
N ARG A 756 -1.73 9.25 20.62
CA ARG A 756 -0.60 8.88 19.74
C ARG A 756 -0.70 9.46 18.32
N ALA A 757 -1.71 10.28 18.03
CA ALA A 757 -2.01 10.74 16.69
C ALA A 757 -2.40 12.22 16.66
N VAL A 758 -1.89 12.92 15.66
CA VAL A 758 -2.34 14.27 15.30
C VAL A 758 -3.49 14.18 14.29
N ILE A 759 -4.28 15.24 14.14
CA ILE A 759 -5.44 15.24 13.22
C ILE A 759 -5.13 16.12 12.01
N GLY A 760 -5.40 15.63 10.80
CA GLY A 760 -5.46 16.43 9.58
C GLY A 760 -4.16 17.12 9.13
N VAL A 761 -2.99 16.52 9.39
CA VAL A 761 -1.69 17.13 9.02
C VAL A 761 -1.59 17.35 7.52
N GLY A 762 -1.13 18.54 7.10
CA GLY A 762 -1.00 18.90 5.69
C GLY A 762 -2.32 19.12 4.94
N VAL A 763 -3.44 19.29 5.65
CA VAL A 763 -4.74 19.63 5.06
C VAL A 763 -4.98 21.16 5.03
N GLY A 764 -4.34 21.93 5.92
CA GLY A 764 -4.51 23.39 6.06
C GLY A 764 -3.57 24.28 5.20
N PRO A 765 -3.61 25.62 5.38
CA PRO A 765 -2.84 26.59 4.59
C PRO A 765 -1.36 26.64 4.96
N TRP A 766 -0.52 26.01 4.14
CA TRP A 766 0.91 26.31 4.07
C TRP A 766 1.13 27.53 3.17
N ASP A 767 0.93 28.72 3.73
CA ASP A 767 1.52 29.96 3.22
C ASP A 767 2.21 30.67 4.39
N LYS A 768 3.36 30.14 4.82
CA LYS A 768 4.48 31.03 5.13
C LYS A 768 5.50 30.86 4.00
N PRO A 769 5.82 31.94 3.26
CA PRO A 769 6.86 31.89 2.25
C PRO A 769 8.17 31.48 2.91
N ARG A 770 9.01 30.81 2.12
CA ARG A 770 10.42 30.45 2.42
C ARG A 770 11.01 31.33 3.54
N GLY A 771 11.29 30.75 4.70
CA GLY A 771 12.01 31.42 5.80
C GLY A 771 11.42 31.25 7.20
N GLY A 772 10.17 30.77 7.33
CA GLY A 772 9.57 30.50 8.64
C GLY A 772 9.79 29.05 9.07
N ARG A 773 10.64 28.83 10.07
CA ARG A 773 10.69 27.58 10.84
C ARG A 773 9.26 27.16 11.18
N VAL A 774 8.95 25.86 11.11
CA VAL A 774 7.91 25.28 11.96
C VAL A 774 8.21 25.80 13.36
N ALA A 775 7.39 26.73 13.87
CA ALA A 775 7.49 27.09 15.26
C ALA A 775 7.17 25.78 15.98
N ALA A 776 8.16 25.27 16.73
CA ALA A 776 7.99 24.10 17.56
C ALA A 776 6.70 24.22 18.40
N GLU A 777 6.26 25.44 18.68
CA GLU A 777 5.06 25.89 19.38
C GLU A 777 3.71 25.33 18.87
N ASP A 778 3.41 25.25 17.56
CA ASP A 778 2.09 24.73 17.10
C ASP A 778 1.99 23.20 17.22
N VAL A 779 3.15 22.55 17.15
CA VAL A 779 3.31 21.13 17.41
C VAL A 779 3.40 20.88 18.93
N GLU A 780 4.05 21.76 19.69
CA GLU A 780 4.18 21.71 21.16
C GLU A 780 2.88 22.03 21.89
N LEU A 781 2.01 22.90 21.37
CA LEU A 781 0.72 23.23 21.99
C LEU A 781 -0.25 22.03 21.98
N GLY A 782 -0.14 21.14 20.99
CA GLY A 782 -0.85 19.86 20.97
C GLY A 782 -0.09 18.69 21.62
N LEU A 783 1.22 18.84 21.89
CA LEU A 783 2.09 17.81 22.49
C LEU A 783 2.48 18.07 23.95
N ARG A 784 2.07 19.18 24.56
CA ARG A 784 2.36 19.49 25.97
C ARG A 784 1.81 18.44 26.96
N ASP A 785 0.89 17.57 26.50
CA ASP A 785 0.26 16.53 27.33
C ASP A 785 0.64 15.09 26.97
N VAL A 786 1.47 14.84 25.94
CA VAL A 786 1.82 13.47 25.53
C VAL A 786 3.33 13.31 25.42
N GLY A 787 3.94 12.73 26.45
CA GLY A 787 5.32 12.27 26.41
C GLY A 787 5.49 11.12 25.41
N GLY A 788 5.91 11.43 24.17
CA GLY A 788 6.26 10.45 23.14
C GLY A 788 6.34 11.04 21.73
N GLU A 789 7.10 10.40 20.84
CA GLU A 789 7.12 10.73 19.41
C GLU A 789 5.80 10.28 18.73
N VAL A 790 5.16 11.19 18.01
CA VAL A 790 3.91 10.94 17.26
C VAL A 790 4.25 10.60 15.82
N TYR A 791 3.79 9.44 15.34
CA TYR A 791 4.16 8.90 14.00
C TYR A 791 3.02 8.90 12.98
N MET A 792 1.80 9.27 13.37
CA MET A 792 0.63 9.17 12.50
C MET A 792 -0.31 10.39 12.58
N SER A 793 -1.01 10.64 11.46
CA SER A 793 -2.05 11.66 11.36
C SER A 793 -3.41 11.04 11.01
N ILE A 794 -4.44 11.28 11.81
CA ILE A 794 -5.83 10.89 11.49
C ILE A 794 -6.33 11.72 10.30
N THR A 795 -6.86 11.03 9.28
CA THR A 795 -7.39 11.62 8.04
C THR A 795 -8.86 11.33 7.82
N ASN A 796 -9.44 10.40 8.58
CA ASN A 796 -10.86 10.10 8.56
C ASN A 796 -11.23 9.28 9.80
N ILE A 797 -12.46 9.43 10.28
CA ILE A 797 -13.06 8.59 11.30
C ILE A 797 -14.50 8.26 10.90
N LYS A 798 -14.89 7.01 11.09
CA LYS A 798 -16.24 6.50 10.86
C LYS A 798 -16.66 5.70 12.07
N ASN A 799 -17.51 6.29 12.89
CA ASN A 799 -18.13 5.60 14.00
C ASN A 799 -19.49 5.05 13.56
N ARG A 800 -19.59 3.73 13.38
CA ARG A 800 -20.88 3.09 13.16
C ARG A 800 -21.49 2.52 14.44
N TYR A 801 -20.81 2.64 15.58
CA TYR A 801 -21.41 2.35 16.89
C TYR A 801 -22.35 3.45 17.36
N ASP A 802 -22.31 4.62 16.72
CA ASP A 802 -23.16 5.76 17.07
C ASP A 802 -24.66 5.39 16.96
N PRO A 803 -25.43 5.42 18.07
CA PRO A 803 -26.86 5.13 18.05
C PRO A 803 -27.68 6.18 17.30
N LEU A 804 -27.16 7.40 17.12
CA LEU A 804 -27.78 8.46 16.32
C LEU A 804 -27.48 8.31 14.82
N GLY A 805 -26.53 7.45 14.46
CA GLY A 805 -26.15 7.20 13.07
C GLY A 805 -27.23 6.45 12.29
N ASP A 806 -27.43 6.80 11.01
CA ASP A 806 -28.35 6.07 10.15
C ASP A 806 -27.79 4.67 9.82
N THR A 807 -28.25 3.68 10.58
CA THR A 807 -27.85 2.29 10.48
C THR A 807 -28.30 1.64 9.16
N SER A 808 -29.25 2.23 8.45
CA SER A 808 -29.71 1.74 7.15
C SER A 808 -28.62 1.87 6.07
N LEU A 809 -27.73 2.87 6.18
CA LEU A 809 -26.59 3.10 5.27
C LEU A 809 -25.51 2.02 5.39
N SER A 810 -25.45 1.36 6.54
CA SER A 810 -24.53 0.24 6.81
C SER A 810 -25.23 -1.11 6.74
N GLY A 811 -26.56 -1.12 6.57
CA GLY A 811 -27.34 -2.35 6.59
C GLY A 811 -27.36 -3.05 7.95
N GLY A 812 -27.11 -2.32 9.04
CA GLY A 812 -26.98 -2.91 10.38
C GLY A 812 -25.54 -3.22 10.81
N TYR A 813 -24.56 -3.13 9.91
CA TYR A 813 -23.15 -3.39 10.24
C TYR A 813 -22.54 -2.30 11.13
N ARG A 814 -21.88 -2.70 12.23
CA ARG A 814 -21.24 -1.80 13.21
C ARG A 814 -19.74 -2.05 13.30
N ASP A 815 -18.96 -0.99 13.19
CA ASP A 815 -17.53 -0.92 13.45
C ASP A 815 -17.10 0.52 13.76
N LEU A 816 -15.92 0.67 14.35
CA LEU A 816 -15.19 1.93 14.38
C LEU A 816 -14.05 1.84 13.38
N CYS A 817 -13.96 2.77 12.45
CA CYS A 817 -12.95 2.75 11.40
C CYS A 817 -12.23 4.10 11.33
N LEU A 818 -10.90 4.07 11.38
CA LEU A 818 -10.07 5.26 11.21
C LEU A 818 -9.14 5.09 10.02
N CYS A 819 -8.90 6.19 9.31
CA CYS A 819 -7.83 6.26 8.32
C CYS A 819 -6.71 7.12 8.89
N VAL A 820 -5.49 6.58 8.93
CA VAL A 820 -4.29 7.27 9.43
C VAL A 820 -3.25 7.36 8.33
N GLU A 821 -2.63 8.54 8.18
CA GLU A 821 -1.47 8.74 7.32
C GLU A 821 -0.21 8.51 8.13
N VAL A 822 0.69 7.69 7.59
CA VAL A 822 2.01 7.39 8.17
C VAL A 822 3.10 7.78 7.17
N GLY A 823 4.24 8.23 7.70
CA GLY A 823 5.44 8.55 6.93
C GLY A 823 6.54 7.53 7.21
N TRP A 824 7.26 7.10 6.18
CA TRP A 824 8.39 6.18 6.32
C TRP A 824 9.51 6.47 5.31
N THR A 825 10.68 5.93 5.60
CA THR A 825 11.80 5.80 4.67
C THR A 825 12.14 4.33 4.45
N MET A 826 12.61 4.00 3.25
CA MET A 826 13.15 2.69 2.93
C MET A 826 14.67 2.77 2.93
N GLU A 827 15.32 1.92 3.73
CA GLU A 827 16.76 1.75 3.65
C GLU A 827 17.10 0.81 2.49
N GLU A 828 17.86 1.28 1.50
CA GLU A 828 18.11 0.56 0.25
C GLU A 828 18.83 -0.78 0.45
N SER A 829 19.74 -0.85 1.43
CA SER A 829 20.59 -2.02 1.72
C SER A 829 19.86 -3.14 2.47
N SER A 830 18.95 -2.78 3.38
CA SER A 830 18.23 -3.72 4.25
C SER A 830 16.80 -3.97 3.78
N GLN A 831 16.27 -3.15 2.87
CA GLN A 831 14.85 -3.06 2.53
C GLN A 831 13.97 -2.89 3.78
N CYS A 832 14.53 -2.31 4.85
CA CYS A 832 13.82 -2.10 6.09
C CYS A 832 13.01 -0.80 6.03
N CYS A 833 11.75 -0.91 6.45
CA CYS A 833 10.82 0.21 6.53
C CYS A 833 10.93 0.86 7.91
N THR A 834 11.35 2.13 7.96
CA THR A 834 11.48 2.89 9.20
C THR A 834 10.44 4.02 9.24
N PHE A 835 9.57 4.02 10.24
CA PHE A 835 8.56 5.07 10.42
C PHE A 835 9.21 6.37 10.93
N VAL A 836 8.74 7.49 10.38
CA VAL A 836 9.27 8.82 10.66
C VAL A 836 8.24 9.62 11.47
N PRO A 837 8.65 10.27 12.59
CA PRO A 837 7.77 11.12 13.37
C PRO A 837 7.16 12.24 12.51
N VAL A 838 5.92 12.60 12.80
CA VAL A 838 5.17 13.61 12.03
C VAL A 838 5.89 14.96 12.00
N LYS A 839 6.58 15.32 13.10
CA LYS A 839 7.34 16.58 13.22
C LYS A 839 8.49 16.68 12.20
N GLU A 840 8.98 15.55 11.71
CA GLU A 840 10.15 15.46 10.82
C GLU A 840 9.77 15.30 9.35
N TRP A 841 8.47 15.13 9.04
CA TRP A 841 8.03 14.82 7.68
C TRP A 841 8.50 15.82 6.61
N GLU A 842 8.76 17.07 6.97
CA GLU A 842 9.23 18.09 6.02
C GLU A 842 10.75 18.11 5.84
N ARG A 843 11.48 17.57 6.81
CA ARG A 843 12.95 17.60 6.86
C ARG A 843 13.56 16.30 6.32
N THR A 844 12.82 15.20 6.41
CA THR A 844 13.31 13.88 6.00
C THR A 844 13.35 13.75 4.48
N LEU A 845 14.56 13.69 3.93
CA LEU A 845 14.79 13.38 2.52
C LEU A 845 14.31 11.96 2.21
N GLY A 846 13.60 11.80 1.08
CA GLY A 846 13.10 10.50 0.64
C GLY A 846 11.88 9.97 1.41
N LEU A 847 11.23 10.81 2.24
CA LEU A 847 10.01 10.44 2.94
C LEU A 847 8.90 10.02 1.97
N ARG A 848 8.32 8.86 2.24
CA ARG A 848 7.11 8.35 1.58
C ARG A 848 5.95 8.40 2.57
N LYS A 849 4.73 8.65 2.08
CA LYS A 849 3.52 8.73 2.90
C LYS A 849 2.39 7.91 2.31
N HIS A 850 1.59 7.30 3.17
CA HIS A 850 0.44 6.49 2.77
C HIS A 850 -0.64 6.52 3.84
N ILE A 851 -1.89 6.56 3.39
CA ILE A 851 -3.07 6.44 4.26
C ILE A 851 -3.43 4.96 4.40
N CYS A 852 -3.45 4.49 5.64
CA CYS A 852 -3.80 3.13 6.05
C CYS A 852 -5.13 3.14 6.83
N GLU A 853 -5.91 2.06 6.75
CA GLU A 853 -7.18 1.91 7.46
C GLU A 853 -7.05 0.98 8.67
N ILE A 854 -7.48 1.42 9.85
CA ILE A 854 -7.60 0.58 11.04
C ILE A 854 -9.09 0.42 11.37
N GLN A 855 -9.55 -0.83 11.40
CA GLN A 855 -10.92 -1.17 11.82
C GLN A 855 -10.89 -1.74 13.23
N VAL A 856 -11.81 -1.33 14.09
CA VAL A 856 -12.00 -1.91 15.43
C VAL A 856 -13.38 -2.56 15.48
N LEU A 857 -13.39 -3.83 15.84
CA LEU A 857 -14.60 -4.65 15.91
C LEU A 857 -14.65 -5.43 17.23
N LEU A 858 -15.85 -5.54 17.80
CA LEU A 858 -16.15 -6.50 18.85
C LEU A 858 -15.98 -7.93 18.32
N GLU A 859 -15.48 -8.83 19.15
CA GLU A 859 -15.24 -10.23 18.80
C GLU A 859 -16.50 -10.95 18.28
N GLU A 860 -17.63 -10.73 18.95
CA GLU A 860 -18.93 -11.27 18.55
C GLU A 860 -19.38 -10.74 17.18
N MET A 861 -19.10 -9.47 16.88
CA MET A 861 -19.42 -8.87 15.58
C MET A 861 -18.47 -9.33 14.49
N HIS A 862 -17.22 -9.57 14.85
CA HIS A 862 -16.19 -10.00 13.94
C HIS A 862 -16.43 -11.44 13.46
N SER A 863 -16.90 -12.33 14.33
CA SER A 863 -17.29 -13.70 13.96
C SER A 863 -18.48 -13.68 12.97
N VAL A 864 -19.50 -12.87 13.23
CA VAL A 864 -20.66 -12.68 12.34
C VAL A 864 -20.23 -12.07 11.00
N LYS A 865 -19.31 -11.07 11.02
CA LYS A 865 -18.76 -10.47 9.79
C LYS A 865 -18.06 -11.49 8.91
N LYS A 866 -17.32 -12.45 9.46
CA LYS A 866 -16.64 -13.50 8.67
C LYS A 866 -17.64 -14.34 7.88
N LEU A 867 -18.80 -14.66 8.48
CA LEU A 867 -19.87 -15.44 7.84
C LEU A 867 -20.65 -14.63 6.79
N LEU A 868 -20.86 -13.33 7.06
CA LEU A 868 -21.77 -12.49 6.26
C LEU A 868 -21.07 -11.47 5.37
N HIS A 869 -19.74 -11.58 5.22
CA HIS A 869 -18.94 -10.60 4.49
C HIS A 869 -19.41 -10.47 3.03
N LYS A 870 -19.77 -11.58 2.39
CA LYS A 870 -20.17 -11.63 0.99
C LYS A 870 -21.52 -10.93 0.78
N GLU A 871 -22.48 -11.22 1.64
CA GLU A 871 -23.83 -10.65 1.67
C GLU A 871 -23.75 -9.15 1.95
N TYR A 872 -22.99 -8.74 2.96
CA TYR A 872 -22.75 -7.33 3.26
C TYR A 872 -22.04 -6.60 2.10
N VAL A 873 -21.04 -7.22 1.48
CA VAL A 873 -20.37 -6.66 0.30
C VAL A 873 -21.36 -6.48 -0.86
N ASN A 874 -22.23 -7.47 -1.10
CA ASN A 874 -23.25 -7.39 -2.15
C ASN A 874 -24.26 -6.28 -1.88
N PHE A 875 -24.72 -6.15 -0.64
CA PHE A 875 -25.58 -5.05 -0.22
C PHE A 875 -24.89 -3.69 -0.34
N ARG A 876 -23.67 -3.54 0.19
CA ARG A 876 -22.89 -2.30 0.07
C ARG A 876 -22.67 -1.94 -1.38
N ASN A 877 -22.37 -2.93 -2.23
CA ASN A 877 -22.24 -2.73 -3.66
C ASN A 877 -23.56 -2.25 -4.28
N THR A 878 -24.71 -2.70 -3.77
CA THR A 878 -26.06 -2.28 -4.18
C THR A 878 -26.45 -0.90 -3.64
N LEU A 879 -25.97 -0.48 -2.46
CA LEU A 879 -26.18 0.86 -1.88
C LEU A 879 -25.26 1.93 -2.47
N CYS A 880 -24.04 1.55 -2.82
CA CYS A 880 -23.11 2.42 -3.57
C CYS A 880 -23.55 2.58 -5.03
N GLN A 881 -24.50 1.76 -5.50
CA GLN A 881 -25.25 1.89 -6.74
C GLN A 881 -26.52 2.72 -6.50
#